data_AF-A0A9N8H740-F1
#
_entry.id   AF-A0A9N8H740-F1
#
_cell.length_a   1.000
_cell.length_b   1.000
_cell.length_c   1.000
_cell.angle_alpha   90.00
_cell.angle_beta   90.00
_cell.angle_gamma   90.00
#
_symmetry.space_group_name_H-M   'P 1'
#
loop_
_entity.id
_entity.type
_entity.pdbx_description
1 polymer ?
#
loop_
_entity_poly.entity_id
_entity_poly.type
_entity_poly.pdbx_seq_one_letter_code
_entity_poly.pdbx_strand_id
1 'polypeptide(L)'
;MSTRRLLTKQPSPSNVNKAPSPNKKRSSLLDSKDTGKKTLDSSLSDRRSCLSREFSTLTLGARLENTFSPEDDTLQKKHLYVVCLTLFCCFAIVNFVGFVMVYYVIESPSQAQTTPAGQAVSFLGQWHKEQTMLLGRDEHFLGMGEPNTVASTACVAQLQEEIQLHATVTSPEMIEGILNKMGLAHRPIIRDQLQDLRTNPRSMATAMEPIMGCLQSSKTLPQLVCLLRDNSASKVDPSSLEETVHVALVFQALINLMTSDLAALHDVVEVMSTTQRVKQETVFQQSLAPDQGMMMMKEYQDANQMLHAVAMALSENKQLPLKSGLQLNILQAIHKDLALAGSNQNAQVGLALASSVHFEPTIQDHKLQWPLGKDWADAYMGWQTSLQIGGRQQPALPSLLIPLAVCPSLESAHAEDFVASQFILRALSQMIVTVNTETSTAANPVTSSYHHVLAHRMASSNFESVRLSTPSSESITVMLSELCAGSECLQQQGAQDDSAWVTTDTIFTANLDDLQFQVYLGFCLWITVLFAGLGLELLTWVSFLQGGWTDERQSQWKFAQFAFPLLLATTLGLAIHHNYLALICLVPGLWKFGFPETLVYMHTALYGKYLNEEEGRPAWIQRIAEFLNAVGTVVHHGAAALVICMFLAGVVPPTRHVLAPCLIPVMQHWFVLLRYSNPNIYTIVEMALEVYFEWTVLSEFEYLHAMHWAVPMAASTMLFAHWLYLLAAFIEMVKPPVDEEVVENRRRLSMQKTQELLLDSSSLHSTEHRPFGSIHVDTEQNNFLSMRSLRLNDISEGGYSSESSTDSFCFEKPSSKPSSSGDPTEDPTEDPTDRGGDVCIDFRQMDLVDLGKLEESEGDLSFVITGMQAKGESVKPVVDKGKQLDGSRSFDV
;
A
#
# COMPACT_ATOMS: atom_id res chain seq x y z
N MET A 1 -37.30 7.89 -24.85
CA MET A 1 -38.77 7.63 -24.80
C MET A 1 -39.08 6.69 -23.64
N SER A 2 -40.34 6.51 -23.24
CA SER A 2 -40.70 5.82 -21.98
C SER A 2 -42.04 5.06 -22.03
N THR A 3 -42.05 3.82 -21.51
CA THR A 3 -43.22 3.02 -21.09
C THR A 3 -42.70 1.89 -20.18
N ARG A 4 -43.00 1.82 -18.87
CA ARG A 4 -44.28 1.47 -18.19
C ARG A 4 -44.77 0.02 -18.37
N ARG A 5 -44.62 -0.78 -17.31
CA ARG A 5 -45.53 -1.85 -16.82
C ARG A 5 -45.61 -1.65 -15.30
N LEU A 6 -46.76 -1.38 -14.68
CA LEU A 6 -48.00 -2.15 -14.46
C LEU A 6 -48.00 -2.91 -13.13
N LEU A 7 -49.05 -2.70 -12.34
CA LEU A 7 -49.25 -3.17 -10.96
C LEU A 7 -50.19 -4.40 -10.92
N THR A 8 -50.03 -5.24 -9.90
CA THR A 8 -51.01 -6.26 -9.51
C THR A 8 -51.37 -6.15 -8.03
N LYS A 9 -52.67 -6.25 -7.72
CA LYS A 9 -53.20 -6.50 -6.35
C LYS A 9 -53.03 -8.02 -6.04
N GLN A 10 -53.31 -8.61 -4.88
CA GLN A 10 -54.24 -8.40 -3.74
C GLN A 10 -53.76 -9.38 -2.61
N PRO A 11 -54.46 -9.68 -1.49
CA PRO A 11 -55.54 -8.99 -0.76
C PRO A 11 -55.20 -8.77 0.74
N SER A 12 -56.19 -8.38 1.56
CA SER A 12 -56.11 -8.28 3.03
C SER A 12 -57.28 -9.03 3.72
N PRO A 13 -57.16 -9.39 5.02
CA PRO A 13 -58.29 -9.90 5.81
C PRO A 13 -58.68 -9.06 7.05
N SER A 14 -59.99 -8.99 7.29
CA SER A 14 -60.73 -8.86 8.58
C SER A 14 -60.38 -7.79 9.65
N ASN A 15 -61.40 -6.98 9.97
CA ASN A 15 -61.56 -6.17 11.19
C ASN A 15 -62.13 -7.00 12.39
N VAL A 16 -62.45 -6.31 13.52
CA VAL A 16 -63.21 -6.70 14.75
C VAL A 16 -62.27 -6.94 15.95
N ASN A 17 -62.44 -6.34 17.16
CA ASN A 17 -63.64 -5.78 17.82
C ASN A 17 -63.41 -4.48 18.68
N LYS A 18 -64.47 -4.04 19.39
CA LYS A 18 -64.70 -2.74 20.07
C LYS A 18 -63.91 -2.45 21.37
N ALA A 19 -63.89 -1.16 21.75
CA ALA A 19 -63.43 -0.60 23.04
C ALA A 19 -64.47 -0.72 24.20
N PRO A 20 -64.14 -0.28 25.45
CA PRO A 20 -64.48 1.10 25.84
C PRO A 20 -63.49 1.83 26.79
N SER A 21 -63.69 3.13 27.00
CA SER A 21 -62.98 4.02 27.96
C SER A 21 -63.72 4.15 29.31
N PRO A 22 -63.05 4.59 30.41
CA PRO A 22 -63.60 5.77 31.11
C PRO A 22 -62.60 6.76 31.77
N ASN A 23 -62.69 8.03 31.35
CA ASN A 23 -62.86 9.26 32.17
C ASN A 23 -61.99 9.63 33.42
N LYS A 24 -61.42 10.86 33.35
CA LYS A 24 -61.45 11.99 34.35
C LYS A 24 -60.65 11.93 35.68
N LYS A 25 -59.63 12.81 35.79
CA LYS A 25 -59.52 14.02 36.69
C LYS A 25 -58.05 14.54 36.72
N ARG A 26 -57.68 15.69 37.30
CA ARG A 26 -58.14 17.12 37.21
C ARG A 26 -57.35 17.99 38.23
N SER A 27 -56.18 18.54 37.84
CA SER A 27 -55.50 19.69 38.48
C SER A 27 -54.24 20.07 37.68
N SER A 28 -53.84 21.29 37.30
CA SER A 28 -54.13 22.71 37.64
C SER A 28 -53.08 23.39 38.54
N LEU A 29 -52.71 24.64 38.17
CA LEU A 29 -51.62 25.49 38.72
C LEU A 29 -50.21 25.05 38.28
N LEU A 30 -49.23 25.95 38.02
CA LEU A 30 -49.12 27.40 38.32
C LEU A 30 -48.56 28.22 37.11
N ASP A 31 -48.69 29.55 37.13
CA ASP A 31 -48.34 30.50 36.05
C ASP A 31 -46.88 30.97 36.02
N SER A 32 -46.38 31.38 34.83
CA SER A 32 -45.32 32.41 34.70
C SER A 32 -45.28 33.11 33.32
N LYS A 33 -46.15 34.12 33.17
CA LYS A 33 -46.10 35.37 32.37
C LYS A 33 -45.10 35.61 31.20
N ASP A 34 -45.65 36.28 30.17
CA ASP A 34 -45.15 37.47 29.42
C ASP A 34 -43.64 37.56 29.06
N THR A 35 -43.20 37.68 27.80
CA THR A 35 -43.63 38.59 26.70
C THR A 35 -43.11 38.08 25.33
N GLY A 36 -43.51 38.53 24.13
CA GLY A 36 -44.59 39.44 23.72
C GLY A 36 -44.38 40.02 22.30
N LYS A 37 -45.41 39.99 21.42
CA LYS A 37 -45.58 40.70 20.12
C LYS A 37 -44.37 40.70 19.13
N LYS A 38 -44.54 40.21 17.89
CA LYS A 38 -45.30 40.93 16.84
C LYS A 38 -45.79 40.06 15.66
N THR A 39 -47.04 40.34 15.30
CA THR A 39 -47.75 40.25 14.01
C THR A 39 -47.05 41.05 12.87
N LEU A 40 -47.32 40.92 11.55
CA LEU A 40 -48.34 40.19 10.78
C LEU A 40 -47.90 39.99 9.29
N ASP A 41 -48.59 39.12 8.55
CA ASP A 41 -48.91 39.07 7.10
C ASP A 41 -48.00 39.67 6.00
N SER A 42 -47.67 38.83 5.00
CA SER A 42 -47.86 39.02 3.53
C SER A 42 -46.84 38.18 2.72
N SER A 43 -47.10 37.70 1.49
CA SER A 43 -48.36 37.38 0.78
C SER A 43 -48.08 36.36 -0.34
N LEU A 44 -49.09 35.64 -0.85
CA LEU A 44 -48.95 34.60 -1.87
C LEU A 44 -49.16 35.13 -3.31
N SER A 45 -48.07 35.40 -4.04
CA SER A 45 -48.00 35.44 -5.53
C SER A 45 -46.51 35.41 -5.95
N ASP A 46 -46.08 34.96 -7.13
CA ASP A 46 -46.82 34.34 -8.26
C ASP A 46 -45.91 33.30 -9.00
N ARG A 47 -46.41 32.68 -10.09
CA ARG A 47 -45.73 31.61 -10.85
C ARG A 47 -45.36 32.03 -12.29
N ARG A 48 -44.13 31.67 -12.72
CA ARG A 48 -43.52 31.84 -14.07
C ARG A 48 -43.07 33.29 -14.32
N SER A 49 -41.95 33.59 -15.00
CA SER A 49 -41.39 32.93 -16.20
C SER A 49 -39.87 33.09 -16.43
N CYS A 50 -39.28 32.08 -17.07
CA CYS A 50 -38.15 32.07 -18.03
C CYS A 50 -37.11 33.23 -18.12
N LEU A 51 -35.83 32.83 -18.00
CA LEU A 51 -34.70 33.10 -18.92
C LEU A 51 -34.62 34.46 -19.65
N SER A 52 -33.67 35.32 -19.25
CA SER A 52 -32.74 36.04 -20.16
C SER A 52 -31.75 36.91 -19.37
N ARG A 53 -30.45 36.89 -19.72
CA ARG A 53 -29.41 37.91 -19.43
C ARG A 53 -29.04 38.19 -17.95
N GLU A 54 -27.86 38.72 -17.63
CA GLU A 54 -26.50 38.59 -18.21
C GLU A 54 -25.46 38.97 -17.13
N PHE A 55 -24.17 38.81 -17.42
CA PHE A 55 -23.00 39.11 -16.57
C PHE A 55 -23.14 40.24 -15.53
N SER A 56 -22.71 39.97 -14.30
CA SER A 56 -22.10 40.95 -13.38
C SER A 56 -21.13 40.28 -12.40
N THR A 57 -19.98 40.89 -12.21
CA THR A 57 -18.73 40.30 -11.69
C THR A 57 -18.58 40.32 -10.16
N LEU A 58 -17.80 39.35 -9.66
CA LEU A 58 -16.87 39.43 -8.51
C LEU A 58 -17.33 40.13 -7.22
N THR A 59 -17.62 39.32 -6.17
CA THR A 59 -17.26 39.66 -4.78
C THR A 59 -17.27 38.43 -3.86
N LEU A 60 -16.39 37.44 -4.12
CA LEU A 60 -16.26 36.23 -3.27
C LEU A 60 -14.96 36.18 -2.44
N GLY A 61 -14.13 37.23 -2.44
CA GLY A 61 -12.86 37.23 -1.69
C GLY A 61 -12.98 37.40 -0.17
N ALA A 62 -14.03 38.08 0.31
CA ALA A 62 -14.12 38.56 1.69
C ALA A 62 -14.71 37.54 2.71
N ARG A 63 -14.50 36.23 2.51
CA ARG A 63 -15.08 35.20 3.39
C ARG A 63 -14.23 33.97 3.70
N LEU A 64 -12.97 33.93 3.24
CA LEU A 64 -12.02 32.83 3.52
C LEU A 64 -10.81 33.24 4.37
N GLU A 65 -10.54 34.54 4.55
CA GLU A 65 -9.41 35.06 5.35
C GLU A 65 -9.47 34.71 6.86
N ASN A 66 -10.61 34.22 7.36
CA ASN A 66 -10.79 33.85 8.77
C ASN A 66 -10.65 32.33 9.05
N THR A 67 -10.08 31.55 8.12
CA THR A 67 -10.09 30.07 8.19
C THR A 67 -8.71 29.41 8.29
N PHE A 68 -7.61 30.18 8.24
CA PHE A 68 -6.24 29.67 8.38
C PHE A 68 -5.48 30.46 9.45
N SER A 69 -4.66 29.76 10.25
CA SER A 69 -3.77 30.43 11.20
C SER A 69 -2.63 31.11 10.45
N PRO A 70 -2.23 32.35 10.83
CA PRO A 70 -1.06 33.00 10.23
C PRO A 70 0.26 32.26 10.53
N GLU A 71 0.28 31.29 11.43
CA GLU A 71 1.46 30.45 11.69
C GLU A 71 1.69 29.40 10.59
N ASP A 72 0.62 28.71 10.13
CA ASP A 72 0.67 27.69 9.06
C ASP A 72 1.23 28.26 7.76
N ASP A 73 0.82 29.48 7.41
CA ASP A 73 1.28 30.21 6.23
C ASP A 73 2.81 30.43 6.26
N THR A 74 3.41 30.63 7.43
CA THR A 74 4.88 30.72 7.55
C THR A 74 5.57 29.36 7.44
N LEU A 75 4.89 28.27 7.82
CA LEU A 75 5.42 26.91 7.70
C LEU A 75 5.38 26.47 6.23
N GLN A 76 4.24 26.63 5.56
CA GLN A 76 4.08 26.36 4.12
C GLN A 76 5.08 27.16 3.28
N LYS A 77 5.30 28.45 3.57
CA LYS A 77 6.30 29.27 2.86
C LYS A 77 7.74 28.78 3.06
N LYS A 78 8.08 28.23 4.23
CA LYS A 78 9.39 27.59 4.46
C LYS A 78 9.53 26.29 3.68
N HIS A 79 8.52 25.41 3.70
CA HIS A 79 8.53 24.18 2.91
C HIS A 79 8.61 24.47 1.41
N LEU A 80 7.85 25.44 0.90
CA LEU A 80 7.91 25.86 -0.50
C LEU A 80 9.31 26.37 -0.88
N TYR A 81 9.96 27.18 -0.03
CA TYR A 81 11.32 27.65 -0.28
C TYR A 81 12.34 26.50 -0.30
N VAL A 82 12.24 25.56 0.65
CA VAL A 82 13.10 24.36 0.70
C VAL A 82 12.87 23.46 -0.52
N VAL A 83 11.61 23.24 -0.93
CA VAL A 83 11.27 22.46 -2.13
C VAL A 83 11.81 23.14 -3.39
N CYS A 84 11.59 24.45 -3.57
CA CYS A 84 12.13 25.18 -4.72
C CYS A 84 13.67 25.19 -4.76
N LEU A 85 14.34 25.29 -3.60
CA LEU A 85 15.79 25.20 -3.52
C LEU A 85 16.29 23.79 -3.83
N THR A 86 15.67 22.74 -3.27
CA THR A 86 15.99 21.35 -3.57
C THR A 86 15.71 21.01 -5.04
N LEU A 87 14.64 21.53 -5.65
CA LEU A 87 14.40 21.44 -7.08
C LEU A 87 15.50 22.12 -7.89
N PHE A 88 15.86 23.37 -7.57
CA PHE A 88 16.93 24.08 -8.28
C PHE A 88 18.25 23.31 -8.18
N CYS A 89 18.58 22.78 -7.00
CA CYS A 89 19.74 21.91 -6.80
C CYS A 89 19.61 20.59 -7.58
N CYS A 90 18.45 19.92 -7.59
CA CYS A 90 18.26 18.66 -8.33
C CYS A 90 18.31 18.88 -9.84
N PHE A 91 17.70 19.94 -10.39
CA PHE A 91 17.82 20.29 -11.80
C PHE A 91 19.24 20.74 -12.15
N ALA A 92 19.93 21.50 -11.29
CA ALA A 92 21.33 21.84 -11.49
C ALA A 92 22.21 20.57 -11.47
N ILE A 93 21.98 19.63 -10.55
CA ILE A 93 22.68 18.36 -10.45
C ILE A 93 22.39 17.47 -11.66
N VAL A 94 21.14 17.34 -12.12
CA VAL A 94 20.78 16.52 -13.30
C VAL A 94 21.38 17.13 -14.58
N ASN A 95 21.31 18.44 -14.77
CA ASN A 95 21.97 19.11 -15.90
C ASN A 95 23.51 19.04 -15.80
N PHE A 96 24.08 19.15 -14.61
CA PHE A 96 25.52 19.03 -14.37
C PHE A 96 26.03 17.60 -14.57
N VAL A 97 25.31 16.58 -14.08
CA VAL A 97 25.63 15.16 -14.31
C VAL A 97 25.44 14.81 -15.79
N GLY A 98 24.38 15.31 -16.44
CA GLY A 98 24.22 15.18 -17.89
C GLY A 98 25.39 15.79 -18.67
N PHE A 99 25.78 17.02 -18.32
CA PHE A 99 26.96 17.70 -18.89
C PHE A 99 28.26 16.92 -18.64
N VAL A 100 28.51 16.48 -17.41
CA VAL A 100 29.70 15.69 -17.02
C VAL A 100 29.73 14.33 -17.73
N MET A 101 28.59 13.65 -17.87
CA MET A 101 28.50 12.39 -18.62
C MET A 101 28.77 12.62 -20.12
N VAL A 102 28.14 13.61 -20.73
CA VAL A 102 28.40 14.00 -22.14
C VAL A 102 29.88 14.34 -22.34
N TYR A 103 30.48 15.10 -21.41
CA TYR A 103 31.88 15.49 -21.46
C TYR A 103 32.83 14.28 -21.37
N TYR A 104 32.78 13.51 -20.27
CA TYR A 104 33.72 12.40 -20.04
C TYR A 104 33.55 11.23 -21.02
N VAL A 105 32.31 10.90 -21.41
CA VAL A 105 32.05 9.73 -22.27
C VAL A 105 32.36 10.00 -23.74
N ILE A 106 32.22 11.24 -24.21
CA ILE A 106 32.60 11.62 -25.59
C ILE A 106 34.10 11.92 -25.69
N GLU A 107 34.72 12.56 -24.70
CA GLU A 107 36.10 13.05 -24.81
C GLU A 107 37.18 12.05 -24.34
N SER A 108 36.84 10.92 -23.69
CA SER A 108 37.83 9.88 -23.28
C SER A 108 37.30 8.43 -23.27
N PRO A 109 36.88 7.87 -24.42
CA PRO A 109 36.32 6.51 -24.50
C PRO A 109 37.29 5.37 -24.14
N SER A 110 38.61 5.62 -24.11
CA SER A 110 39.64 4.59 -23.85
C SER A 110 39.78 4.16 -22.39
N GLN A 111 39.22 4.91 -21.42
CA GLN A 111 39.35 4.59 -19.99
C GLN A 111 38.16 3.81 -19.39
N ALA A 112 37.01 3.77 -20.05
CA ALA A 112 35.78 3.26 -19.44
C ALA A 112 35.80 1.75 -19.13
N GLN A 113 36.47 0.94 -19.96
CA GLN A 113 36.36 -0.53 -19.96
C GLN A 113 37.04 -1.23 -18.76
N THR A 114 37.93 -0.56 -18.04
CA THR A 114 38.65 -1.13 -16.88
C THR A 114 38.03 -0.77 -15.52
N THR A 115 36.89 -0.07 -15.52
CA THR A 115 36.30 0.49 -14.29
C THR A 115 35.41 -0.50 -13.53
N PRO A 116 35.29 -0.39 -12.19
CA PRO A 116 34.42 -1.27 -11.38
C PRO A 116 32.95 -1.30 -11.81
N ALA A 117 32.46 -0.26 -12.48
CA ALA A 117 31.09 -0.20 -13.02
C ALA A 117 30.80 -1.36 -13.99
N GLY A 118 31.79 -1.79 -14.79
CA GLY A 118 31.64 -2.93 -15.69
C GLY A 118 31.47 -4.27 -14.98
N GLN A 119 31.95 -4.39 -13.73
CA GLN A 119 31.85 -5.62 -12.92
C GLN A 119 30.52 -5.70 -12.15
N ALA A 120 29.88 -4.56 -11.84
CA ALA A 120 28.58 -4.55 -11.17
C ALA A 120 27.45 -5.11 -12.06
N VAL A 121 27.53 -4.90 -13.38
CA VAL A 121 26.49 -5.31 -14.34
C VAL A 121 26.37 -6.83 -14.47
N SER A 122 27.49 -7.58 -14.41
CA SER A 122 27.45 -9.05 -14.49
C SER A 122 26.87 -9.69 -13.23
N PHE A 123 27.14 -9.12 -12.05
CA PHE A 123 26.63 -9.62 -10.76
C PHE A 123 25.09 -9.56 -10.67
N LEU A 124 24.48 -8.45 -11.11
CA LEU A 124 23.02 -8.28 -11.12
C LEU A 124 22.30 -9.30 -12.00
N GLY A 125 22.91 -9.69 -13.13
CA GLY A 125 22.38 -10.74 -14.00
C GLY A 125 22.38 -12.15 -13.39
N GLN A 126 23.21 -12.39 -12.36
CA GLN A 126 23.27 -13.66 -11.64
C GLN A 126 22.23 -13.73 -10.52
N TRP A 127 22.10 -12.69 -9.71
CA TRP A 127 21.15 -12.63 -8.58
C TRP A 127 19.68 -12.80 -8.99
N HIS A 128 19.26 -12.19 -10.11
CA HIS A 128 17.90 -12.32 -10.63
C HIS A 128 17.51 -13.78 -10.97
N LYS A 129 18.50 -14.63 -11.30
CA LYS A 129 18.30 -16.02 -11.68
C LYS A 129 17.97 -16.93 -10.49
N GLU A 130 18.31 -16.53 -9.27
CA GLU A 130 18.08 -17.30 -8.04
C GLU A 130 16.70 -17.02 -7.43
N GLN A 131 16.29 -15.75 -7.38
CA GLN A 131 14.98 -15.34 -6.83
C GLN A 131 13.79 -15.98 -7.56
N THR A 132 13.92 -16.20 -8.86
CA THR A 132 12.87 -16.78 -9.72
C THR A 132 12.53 -18.24 -9.38
N MET A 133 13.35 -18.94 -8.58
CA MET A 133 13.10 -20.33 -8.16
C MET A 133 12.35 -20.48 -6.83
N LEU A 134 12.14 -19.41 -6.05
CA LEU A 134 11.57 -19.51 -4.69
C LEU A 134 10.05 -19.27 -4.61
N LEU A 135 9.45 -18.52 -5.54
CA LEU A 135 8.06 -18.04 -5.45
C LEU A 135 6.98 -19.01 -5.97
N GLY A 136 7.28 -20.31 -6.10
CA GLY A 136 6.48 -21.26 -6.90
C GLY A 136 5.79 -22.40 -6.15
N ARG A 137 5.25 -22.21 -4.92
CA ARG A 137 4.81 -23.37 -4.10
C ARG A 137 3.47 -23.35 -3.34
N ASP A 138 2.80 -22.21 -3.14
CA ASP A 138 1.77 -22.10 -2.07
C ASP A 138 0.29 -21.92 -2.52
N GLU A 139 -0.10 -22.29 -3.74
CA GLU A 139 -1.48 -22.08 -4.24
C GLU A 139 -2.48 -23.25 -4.00
N HIS A 140 -2.08 -24.35 -3.35
CA HIS A 140 -2.80 -25.63 -3.52
C HIS A 140 -3.86 -26.03 -2.46
N PHE A 141 -4.25 -25.15 -1.53
CA PHE A 141 -4.96 -25.56 -0.28
C PHE A 141 -6.36 -24.99 0.01
N LEU A 142 -6.98 -24.19 -0.88
CA LEU A 142 -8.30 -23.60 -0.65
C LEU A 142 -9.41 -24.31 -1.46
N GLY A 143 -10.05 -25.31 -0.85
CA GLY A 143 -11.06 -26.13 -1.52
C GLY A 143 -12.01 -26.89 -0.59
N MET A 144 -12.77 -26.18 0.24
CA MET A 144 -13.95 -26.74 0.93
C MET A 144 -15.20 -25.90 0.61
N GLY A 145 -16.32 -26.57 0.33
CA GLY A 145 -17.61 -25.93 0.08
C GLY A 145 -18.42 -25.68 1.36
N GLU A 146 -19.62 -25.08 1.23
CA GLU A 146 -20.48 -24.73 2.36
C GLU A 146 -20.71 -25.93 3.32
N PRO A 147 -20.42 -25.79 4.62
CA PRO A 147 -20.47 -26.90 5.56
C PRO A 147 -21.90 -27.36 5.87
N ASN A 148 -22.16 -28.65 5.68
CA ASN A 148 -23.46 -29.28 6.00
C ASN A 148 -23.81 -29.14 7.49
N THR A 149 -24.81 -28.31 7.81
CA THR A 149 -25.28 -28.03 9.18
C THR A 149 -25.75 -29.26 9.96
N VAL A 150 -26.13 -30.35 9.26
CA VAL A 150 -26.50 -31.63 9.89
C VAL A 150 -25.29 -32.31 10.54
N ALA A 151 -24.09 -32.20 9.94
CA ALA A 151 -22.89 -32.84 10.47
C ALA A 151 -22.41 -32.16 11.77
N SER A 152 -22.55 -30.84 11.87
CA SER A 152 -21.99 -30.09 13.00
C SER A 152 -22.71 -30.33 14.33
N THR A 153 -24.03 -30.55 14.29
CA THR A 153 -24.80 -30.92 15.49
C THR A 153 -24.41 -32.30 16.05
N ALA A 154 -23.96 -33.24 15.21
CA ALA A 154 -23.56 -34.57 15.65
C ALA A 154 -22.27 -34.54 16.50
N CYS A 155 -21.31 -33.67 16.19
CA CYS A 155 -20.08 -33.50 16.96
C CYS A 155 -20.35 -33.03 18.39
N VAL A 156 -21.35 -32.16 18.59
CA VAL A 156 -21.75 -31.69 19.92
C VAL A 156 -22.42 -32.82 20.72
N ALA A 157 -23.27 -33.64 20.09
CA ALA A 157 -23.85 -34.81 20.75
C ALA A 157 -22.77 -35.83 21.17
N GLN A 158 -21.77 -36.09 20.31
CA GLN A 158 -20.66 -36.99 20.64
C GLN A 158 -19.76 -36.44 21.75
N LEU A 159 -19.52 -35.12 21.80
CA LEU A 159 -18.83 -34.49 22.93
C LEU A 159 -19.66 -34.62 24.23
N GLN A 160 -20.98 -34.50 24.15
CA GLN A 160 -21.88 -34.70 25.29
C GLN A 160 -21.84 -36.15 25.79
N GLU A 161 -21.75 -37.13 24.90
CA GLU A 161 -21.55 -38.55 25.24
C GLU A 161 -20.19 -38.81 25.90
N GLU A 162 -19.10 -38.22 25.39
CA GLU A 162 -17.75 -38.35 25.96
C GLU A 162 -17.63 -37.71 27.35
N ILE A 163 -18.26 -36.55 27.55
CA ILE A 163 -18.35 -35.93 28.89
C ILE A 163 -19.13 -36.83 29.85
N GLN A 164 -20.25 -37.44 29.42
CA GLN A 164 -21.02 -38.37 30.27
C GLN A 164 -20.27 -39.68 30.55
N LEU A 165 -19.44 -40.14 29.63
CA LEU A 165 -18.61 -41.34 29.78
C LEU A 165 -17.50 -41.14 30.83
N HIS A 166 -16.93 -39.93 30.91
CA HIS A 166 -15.81 -39.63 31.79
C HIS A 166 -16.21 -38.96 33.12
N ALA A 167 -17.31 -38.20 33.14
CA ALA A 167 -17.87 -37.59 34.35
C ALA A 167 -19.39 -37.85 34.41
N THR A 168 -19.83 -38.75 35.28
CA THR A 168 -21.25 -39.18 35.33
C THR A 168 -22.11 -38.30 36.26
N VAL A 169 -21.51 -37.75 37.32
CA VAL A 169 -22.15 -36.89 38.32
C VAL A 169 -21.23 -35.74 38.71
N THR A 170 -21.79 -34.65 39.24
CA THR A 170 -21.02 -33.54 39.78
C THR A 170 -20.42 -33.89 41.15
N SER A 171 -19.10 -33.82 41.31
CA SER A 171 -18.37 -34.01 42.57
C SER A 171 -18.41 -32.74 43.44
N PRO A 172 -19.10 -32.76 44.60
CA PRO A 172 -19.15 -31.60 45.50
C PRO A 172 -17.77 -31.23 46.04
N GLU A 173 -16.89 -32.21 46.23
CA GLU A 173 -15.51 -32.02 46.70
C GLU A 173 -14.65 -31.27 45.67
N MET A 174 -14.85 -31.54 44.37
CA MET A 174 -14.16 -30.82 43.30
C MET A 174 -14.70 -29.40 43.11
N ILE A 175 -16.01 -29.21 43.22
CA ILE A 175 -16.66 -27.88 43.24
C ILE A 175 -16.19 -27.05 44.44
N GLU A 176 -16.13 -27.64 45.62
CA GLU A 176 -15.56 -27.03 46.82
C GLU A 176 -14.07 -26.68 46.60
N GLY A 177 -13.30 -27.60 46.00
CA GLY A 177 -11.91 -27.37 45.63
C GLY A 177 -11.72 -26.15 44.73
N ILE A 178 -12.49 -26.06 43.63
CA ILE A 178 -12.46 -24.92 42.70
C ILE A 178 -12.82 -23.61 43.41
N LEU A 179 -13.90 -23.59 44.20
CA LEU A 179 -14.29 -22.41 44.97
C LEU A 179 -13.24 -22.01 46.02
N ASN A 180 -12.47 -22.95 46.58
CA ASN A 180 -11.34 -22.66 47.47
C ASN A 180 -10.10 -22.16 46.70
N LYS A 181 -9.76 -22.75 45.53
CA LYS A 181 -8.71 -22.23 44.63
C LYS A 181 -8.93 -20.75 44.30
N MET A 182 -10.20 -20.38 44.05
CA MET A 182 -10.62 -19.00 43.72
C MET A 182 -10.81 -18.08 44.94
N GLY A 183 -10.72 -18.59 46.18
CA GLY A 183 -10.98 -17.80 47.40
C GLY A 183 -12.45 -17.44 47.66
N LEU A 184 -13.39 -18.09 46.95
CA LEU A 184 -14.83 -17.81 47.00
C LEU A 184 -15.61 -18.73 47.97
N ALA A 185 -15.07 -19.90 48.33
CA ALA A 185 -15.78 -20.92 49.12
C ALA A 185 -16.31 -20.47 50.50
N HIS A 186 -15.71 -19.44 51.10
CA HIS A 186 -16.11 -18.89 52.40
C HIS A 186 -17.00 -17.64 52.32
N ARG A 187 -17.23 -17.09 51.12
CA ARG A 187 -18.09 -15.93 50.89
C ARG A 187 -19.56 -16.32 51.17
N PRO A 188 -20.28 -15.67 52.11
CA PRO A 188 -21.58 -16.16 52.54
C PRO A 188 -22.61 -16.27 51.41
N ILE A 189 -22.67 -15.27 50.54
CA ILE A 189 -23.64 -15.21 49.43
C ILE A 189 -23.38 -16.34 48.43
N ILE A 190 -22.12 -16.49 48.02
CA ILE A 190 -21.70 -17.54 47.08
C ILE A 190 -21.87 -18.94 47.69
N ARG A 191 -21.59 -19.12 48.99
CA ARG A 191 -21.87 -20.38 49.70
C ARG A 191 -23.36 -20.71 49.68
N ASP A 192 -24.19 -19.78 50.15
CA ASP A 192 -25.60 -20.05 50.40
C ASP A 192 -26.38 -20.23 49.09
N GLN A 193 -25.99 -19.53 48.01
CA GLN A 193 -26.59 -19.66 46.68
C GLN A 193 -26.08 -20.90 45.90
N LEU A 194 -24.80 -21.29 46.05
CA LEU A 194 -24.26 -22.51 45.43
C LEU A 194 -24.39 -23.76 46.33
N GLN A 195 -25.11 -23.66 47.45
CA GLN A 195 -25.19 -24.70 48.48
C GLN A 195 -25.69 -26.06 47.94
N ASP A 196 -26.64 -26.04 46.99
CA ASP A 196 -27.13 -27.26 46.35
C ASP A 196 -26.04 -27.94 45.51
N LEU A 197 -25.32 -27.18 44.67
CA LEU A 197 -24.20 -27.67 43.87
C LEU A 197 -23.03 -28.17 44.76
N ARG A 198 -22.89 -27.60 45.97
CA ARG A 198 -21.89 -27.99 46.99
C ARG A 198 -22.33 -29.16 47.89
N THR A 199 -23.54 -29.70 47.76
CA THR A 199 -24.02 -30.80 48.64
C THR A 199 -24.77 -31.93 47.96
N ASN A 200 -25.42 -31.68 46.83
CA ASN A 200 -26.26 -32.64 46.12
C ASN A 200 -25.63 -32.98 44.76
N PRO A 201 -24.99 -34.16 44.59
CA PRO A 201 -24.48 -34.60 43.30
C PRO A 201 -25.59 -34.66 42.25
N ARG A 202 -25.48 -33.84 41.21
CA ARG A 202 -26.38 -33.83 40.05
C ARG A 202 -25.83 -34.75 38.97
N SER A 203 -26.68 -35.30 38.10
CA SER A 203 -26.19 -35.98 36.88
C SER A 203 -25.49 -34.96 35.98
N MET A 204 -24.32 -35.33 35.46
CA MET A 204 -23.54 -34.44 34.60
C MET A 204 -24.29 -34.08 33.30
N ALA A 205 -25.12 -35.00 32.80
CA ALA A 205 -25.98 -34.75 31.64
C ALA A 205 -26.94 -33.56 31.87
N THR A 206 -27.59 -33.50 33.03
CA THR A 206 -28.50 -32.41 33.43
C THR A 206 -27.74 -31.14 33.82
N ALA A 207 -26.56 -31.27 34.42
CA ALA A 207 -25.73 -30.12 34.78
C ALA A 207 -25.19 -29.39 33.53
N MET A 208 -24.77 -30.13 32.51
CA MET A 208 -24.23 -29.60 31.25
C MET A 208 -25.31 -29.26 30.20
N GLU A 209 -26.58 -29.59 30.42
CA GLU A 209 -27.68 -29.34 29.48
C GLU A 209 -27.74 -27.88 28.96
N PRO A 210 -27.58 -26.83 29.80
CA PRO A 210 -27.57 -25.44 29.31
C PRO A 210 -26.39 -25.14 28.36
N ILE A 211 -25.20 -25.67 28.67
CA ILE A 211 -23.97 -25.46 27.89
C ILE A 211 -24.05 -26.23 26.56
N MET A 212 -24.61 -27.45 26.57
CA MET A 212 -24.78 -28.28 25.38
C MET A 212 -25.90 -27.76 24.46
N GLY A 213 -27.03 -27.33 25.01
CA GLY A 213 -28.10 -26.69 24.24
C GLY A 213 -27.65 -25.36 23.62
N CYS A 214 -26.84 -24.60 24.34
CA CYS A 214 -26.16 -23.40 23.83
C CYS A 214 -25.23 -23.72 22.65
N LEU A 215 -24.30 -24.68 22.81
CA LEU A 215 -23.42 -25.16 21.75
C LEU A 215 -24.20 -25.48 20.48
N GLN A 216 -25.25 -26.31 20.59
CA GLN A 216 -26.11 -26.72 19.47
C GLN A 216 -26.84 -25.54 18.79
N SER A 217 -27.06 -24.43 19.50
CA SER A 217 -27.85 -23.29 19.04
C SER A 217 -27.06 -22.16 18.36
N SER A 218 -25.73 -22.16 18.49
CA SER A 218 -24.86 -21.18 17.84
C SER A 218 -24.56 -21.59 16.40
N LYS A 219 -24.29 -20.61 15.53
CA LYS A 219 -23.93 -20.86 14.13
C LYS A 219 -22.50 -21.40 13.97
N THR A 220 -21.57 -20.91 14.79
CA THR A 220 -20.13 -21.15 14.67
C THR A 220 -19.66 -22.31 15.56
N LEU A 221 -20.17 -22.39 16.79
CA LEU A 221 -19.66 -23.31 17.80
C LEU A 221 -19.82 -24.82 17.47
N PRO A 222 -20.90 -25.30 16.81
CA PRO A 222 -20.98 -26.70 16.38
C PRO A 222 -19.88 -27.11 15.40
N GLN A 223 -19.55 -26.23 14.44
CA GLN A 223 -18.49 -26.48 13.46
C GLN A 223 -17.13 -26.51 14.14
N LEU A 224 -16.93 -25.61 15.11
CA LEU A 224 -15.75 -25.55 15.94
C LEU A 224 -15.57 -26.82 16.80
N VAL A 225 -16.63 -27.36 17.40
CA VAL A 225 -16.57 -28.62 18.15
C VAL A 225 -16.16 -29.79 17.25
N CYS A 226 -16.63 -29.87 16.00
CA CYS A 226 -16.10 -30.85 15.04
C CYS A 226 -14.60 -30.64 14.77
N LEU A 227 -14.21 -29.41 14.40
CA LEU A 227 -12.82 -29.09 14.08
C LEU A 227 -11.88 -29.43 15.25
N LEU A 228 -12.28 -29.22 16.50
CA LEU A 228 -11.46 -29.57 17.65
C LEU A 228 -11.46 -31.06 17.95
N ARG A 229 -12.60 -31.75 17.81
CA ARG A 229 -12.74 -33.19 17.97
C ARG A 229 -11.88 -33.98 16.97
N ASP A 230 -12.00 -33.64 15.69
CA ASP A 230 -11.29 -34.32 14.59
C ASP A 230 -9.77 -34.12 14.69
N ASN A 231 -9.35 -33.00 15.29
CA ASN A 231 -7.94 -32.68 15.52
C ASN A 231 -7.42 -33.16 16.90
N SER A 232 -8.27 -33.39 17.90
CA SER A 232 -7.86 -33.93 19.21
C SER A 232 -7.63 -35.45 19.22
N ALA A 233 -6.90 -35.96 18.22
CA ALA A 233 -6.60 -37.39 18.07
C ALA A 233 -5.75 -37.99 19.22
N SER A 234 -5.08 -37.12 19.99
CA SER A 234 -4.52 -37.46 21.29
C SER A 234 -5.63 -37.64 22.33
N LYS A 235 -5.72 -38.82 22.96
CA LYS A 235 -6.63 -39.08 24.09
C LYS A 235 -6.50 -37.98 25.15
N VAL A 236 -7.57 -37.22 25.37
CA VAL A 236 -7.70 -36.31 26.52
C VAL A 236 -7.68 -37.15 27.79
N ASP A 237 -6.94 -36.71 28.81
CA ASP A 237 -6.96 -37.34 30.13
C ASP A 237 -8.36 -37.20 30.74
N PRO A 238 -9.06 -38.30 31.08
CA PRO A 238 -10.39 -38.25 31.69
C PRO A 238 -10.46 -37.38 32.94
N SER A 239 -9.39 -37.33 33.76
CA SER A 239 -9.34 -36.51 34.97
C SER A 239 -9.21 -35.01 34.67
N SER A 240 -8.50 -34.66 33.60
CA SER A 240 -8.41 -33.26 33.11
C SER A 240 -9.72 -32.81 32.49
N LEU A 241 -10.42 -33.69 31.76
CA LEU A 241 -11.77 -33.43 31.27
C LEU A 241 -12.76 -33.27 32.42
N GLU A 242 -12.68 -34.12 33.46
CA GLU A 242 -13.54 -34.01 34.65
C GLU A 242 -13.32 -32.69 35.40
N GLU A 243 -12.08 -32.30 35.74
CA GLU A 243 -11.82 -31.00 36.41
C GLU A 243 -12.33 -29.84 35.56
N THR A 244 -12.07 -29.87 34.26
CA THR A 244 -12.54 -28.84 33.30
C THR A 244 -14.05 -28.68 33.30
N VAL A 245 -14.79 -29.80 33.25
CA VAL A 245 -16.26 -29.78 33.22
C VAL A 245 -16.79 -29.19 34.54
N HIS A 246 -16.19 -29.52 35.68
CA HIS A 246 -16.54 -28.90 36.96
C HIS A 246 -16.20 -27.41 37.02
N VAL A 247 -15.08 -26.96 36.42
CA VAL A 247 -14.74 -25.53 36.29
C VAL A 247 -15.78 -24.80 35.44
N ALA A 248 -16.18 -25.36 34.30
CA ALA A 248 -17.22 -24.78 33.44
C ALA A 248 -18.58 -24.65 34.17
N LEU A 249 -18.97 -25.67 34.96
CA LEU A 249 -20.18 -25.63 35.79
C LEU A 249 -20.11 -24.57 36.90
N VAL A 250 -18.98 -24.49 37.63
CA VAL A 250 -18.79 -23.46 38.67
C VAL A 250 -18.81 -22.07 38.05
N PHE A 251 -18.17 -21.88 36.89
CA PHE A 251 -18.20 -20.60 36.17
C PHE A 251 -19.63 -20.25 35.73
N GLN A 252 -20.35 -21.17 35.07
CA GLN A 252 -21.73 -20.95 34.62
C GLN A 252 -22.65 -20.57 35.78
N ALA A 253 -22.51 -21.23 36.94
CA ALA A 253 -23.30 -20.94 38.14
C ALA A 253 -22.93 -19.58 38.76
N LEU A 254 -21.63 -19.24 38.85
CA LEU A 254 -21.15 -17.94 39.33
C LEU A 254 -21.55 -16.78 38.41
N ILE A 255 -21.53 -16.98 37.09
CA ILE A 255 -21.95 -15.99 36.08
C ILE A 255 -23.45 -15.73 36.20
N ASN A 256 -24.28 -16.78 36.27
CA ASN A 256 -25.72 -16.65 36.47
C ASN A 256 -26.06 -15.96 37.80
N LEU A 257 -25.28 -16.22 38.84
CA LEU A 257 -25.42 -15.53 40.13
C LEU A 257 -25.01 -14.06 40.03
N MET A 258 -23.83 -13.73 39.52
CA MET A 258 -23.35 -12.33 39.46
C MET A 258 -24.10 -11.44 38.47
N THR A 259 -24.80 -12.02 37.49
CA THR A 259 -25.70 -11.29 36.57
C THR A 259 -27.12 -11.11 37.11
N SER A 260 -27.44 -11.68 38.29
CA SER A 260 -28.75 -11.54 38.96
C SER A 260 -28.67 -11.05 40.41
N ASP A 261 -27.52 -11.15 41.07
CA ASP A 261 -27.24 -10.69 42.43
C ASP A 261 -25.98 -9.79 42.45
N LEU A 262 -26.21 -8.49 42.59
CA LEU A 262 -25.19 -7.46 42.68
C LEU A 262 -24.29 -7.61 43.92
N ALA A 263 -24.79 -8.19 45.02
CA ALA A 263 -24.00 -8.42 46.22
C ALA A 263 -23.04 -9.60 46.04
N ALA A 264 -23.43 -10.63 45.27
CA ALA A 264 -22.51 -11.69 44.84
C ALA A 264 -21.40 -11.15 43.91
N LEU A 265 -21.74 -10.23 42.99
CA LEU A 265 -20.76 -9.55 42.14
C LEU A 265 -19.76 -8.72 42.98
N HIS A 266 -20.25 -8.00 43.99
CA HIS A 266 -19.39 -7.26 44.93
C HIS A 266 -18.45 -8.20 45.71
N ASP A 267 -18.94 -9.33 46.20
CA ASP A 267 -18.13 -10.34 46.91
C ASP A 267 -16.95 -10.83 46.04
N VAL A 268 -17.13 -11.00 44.72
CA VAL A 268 -16.04 -11.37 43.79
C VAL A 268 -15.09 -10.20 43.53
N VAL A 269 -15.58 -8.98 43.32
CA VAL A 269 -14.74 -7.78 43.17
C VAL A 269 -13.86 -7.56 44.42
N GLU A 270 -14.39 -7.79 45.63
CA GLU A 270 -13.64 -7.66 46.88
C GLU A 270 -12.52 -8.72 46.98
N VAL A 271 -12.77 -9.97 46.59
CA VAL A 271 -11.76 -11.05 46.58
C VAL A 271 -10.65 -10.74 45.56
N MET A 272 -11.02 -10.30 44.35
CA MET A 272 -10.06 -9.95 43.31
C MET A 272 -9.17 -8.76 43.70
N SER A 273 -9.76 -7.72 44.30
CA SER A 273 -9.05 -6.47 44.61
C SER A 273 -8.17 -6.52 45.86
N THR A 274 -8.57 -7.28 46.89
CA THR A 274 -7.88 -7.29 48.20
C THR A 274 -6.89 -8.44 48.37
N THR A 275 -7.40 -9.65 48.60
CA THR A 275 -6.64 -10.76 49.17
C THR A 275 -5.99 -11.63 48.09
N GLN A 276 -6.66 -11.78 46.94
CA GLN A 276 -6.11 -12.57 45.86
C GLN A 276 -5.07 -11.77 45.06
N ARG A 277 -5.26 -10.46 44.85
CA ARG A 277 -4.33 -9.58 44.11
C ARG A 277 -2.87 -9.78 44.50
N VAL A 278 -2.53 -9.66 45.78
CA VAL A 278 -1.14 -9.75 46.27
C VAL A 278 -0.54 -11.15 46.06
N LYS A 279 -1.38 -12.19 46.11
CA LYS A 279 -0.97 -13.57 45.78
C LYS A 279 -0.69 -13.71 44.28
N GLN A 280 -1.58 -13.20 43.41
CA GLN A 280 -1.33 -13.23 41.96
C GLN A 280 -0.10 -12.40 41.59
N GLU A 281 0.09 -11.24 42.22
CA GLU A 281 1.28 -10.40 42.06
C GLU A 281 2.56 -11.18 42.38
N THR A 282 2.54 -11.98 43.45
CA THR A 282 3.65 -12.87 43.84
C THR A 282 3.83 -14.04 42.85
N VAL A 283 2.75 -14.74 42.47
CA VAL A 283 2.80 -15.91 41.58
C VAL A 283 3.29 -15.53 40.18
N PHE A 284 2.76 -14.46 39.58
CA PHE A 284 3.18 -14.01 38.25
C PHE A 284 4.64 -13.54 38.23
N GLN A 285 5.15 -12.94 39.32
CA GLN A 285 6.56 -12.55 39.43
C GLN A 285 7.52 -13.73 39.68
N GLN A 286 7.03 -14.86 40.20
CA GLN A 286 7.85 -16.03 40.56
C GLN A 286 7.78 -17.17 39.54
N SER A 287 6.67 -17.31 38.81
CA SER A 287 6.38 -18.48 37.95
C SER A 287 6.52 -18.22 36.45
N LEU A 288 6.69 -16.96 36.02
CA LEU A 288 6.76 -16.56 34.61
C LEU A 288 8.04 -15.76 34.32
N ALA A 289 8.42 -15.67 33.04
CA ALA A 289 9.42 -14.70 32.60
C ALA A 289 8.93 -13.27 32.91
N PRO A 290 9.81 -12.30 33.23
CA PRO A 290 9.39 -10.96 33.70
C PRO A 290 8.33 -10.28 32.82
N ASP A 291 8.51 -10.34 31.50
CA ASP A 291 7.62 -9.70 30.52
C ASP A 291 6.24 -10.37 30.49
N GLN A 292 6.21 -11.71 30.58
CA GLN A 292 4.97 -12.49 30.69
C GLN A 292 4.28 -12.26 32.04
N GLY A 293 5.05 -12.14 33.12
CA GLY A 293 4.56 -11.79 34.45
C GLY A 293 3.89 -10.42 34.48
N MET A 294 4.52 -9.39 33.89
CA MET A 294 3.94 -8.05 33.73
C MET A 294 2.71 -8.05 32.82
N MET A 295 2.72 -8.80 31.71
CA MET A 295 1.59 -8.94 30.81
C MET A 295 0.36 -9.56 31.49
N MET A 296 0.55 -10.68 32.21
CA MET A 296 -0.51 -11.32 33.00
C MET A 296 -0.99 -10.45 34.16
N MET A 297 -0.09 -9.67 34.77
CA MET A 297 -0.45 -8.66 35.78
C MET A 297 -1.44 -7.64 35.22
N LYS A 298 -1.14 -7.10 34.04
CA LYS A 298 -1.97 -6.10 33.37
C LYS A 298 -3.32 -6.71 32.98
N GLU A 299 -3.36 -7.96 32.48
CA GLU A 299 -4.62 -8.66 32.22
C GLU A 299 -5.50 -8.82 33.46
N TYR A 300 -4.91 -9.16 34.61
CA TYR A 300 -5.63 -9.28 35.88
C TYR A 300 -6.15 -7.92 36.38
N GLN A 301 -5.32 -6.87 36.28
CA GLN A 301 -5.69 -5.52 36.68
C GLN A 301 -6.80 -4.95 35.78
N ASP A 302 -6.69 -5.08 34.46
CA ASP A 302 -7.70 -4.63 33.49
C ASP A 302 -9.03 -5.38 33.68
N ALA A 303 -8.99 -6.69 33.93
CA ALA A 303 -10.19 -7.48 34.23
C ALA A 303 -10.86 -7.05 35.56
N ASN A 304 -10.06 -6.82 36.61
CA ASN A 304 -10.56 -6.34 37.91
C ASN A 304 -11.15 -4.92 37.81
N GLN A 305 -10.50 -4.00 37.07
CA GLN A 305 -11.02 -2.65 36.83
C GLN A 305 -12.35 -2.70 36.08
N MET A 306 -12.46 -3.53 35.04
CA MET A 306 -13.70 -3.66 34.27
C MET A 306 -14.82 -4.32 35.07
N LEU A 307 -14.53 -5.34 35.90
CA LEU A 307 -15.51 -5.93 36.81
C LEU A 307 -16.01 -4.91 37.86
N HIS A 308 -15.11 -4.09 38.40
CA HIS A 308 -15.45 -2.99 39.29
C HIS A 308 -16.29 -1.91 38.57
N ALA A 309 -16.01 -1.60 37.30
CA ALA A 309 -16.82 -0.68 36.51
C ALA A 309 -18.24 -1.21 36.27
N VAL A 310 -18.42 -2.52 36.01
CA VAL A 310 -19.74 -3.15 35.92
C VAL A 310 -20.48 -3.06 37.27
N ALA A 311 -19.83 -3.38 38.39
CA ALA A 311 -20.42 -3.29 39.73
C ALA A 311 -20.84 -1.85 40.09
N MET A 312 -20.03 -0.85 39.73
CA MET A 312 -20.35 0.57 39.93
C MET A 312 -21.50 1.05 39.04
N ALA A 313 -21.56 0.61 37.78
CA ALA A 313 -22.68 0.93 36.90
C ALA A 313 -24.00 0.37 37.46
N LEU A 314 -24.02 -0.92 37.82
CA LEU A 314 -25.20 -1.61 38.35
C LEU A 314 -25.66 -1.12 39.73
N SER A 315 -24.75 -0.56 40.56
CA SER A 315 -25.08 -0.04 41.90
C SER A 315 -25.50 1.43 41.89
N GLU A 316 -24.80 2.30 41.16
CA GLU A 316 -25.08 3.74 41.16
C GLU A 316 -26.06 4.19 40.06
N ASN A 317 -26.39 3.32 39.11
CA ASN A 317 -27.17 3.62 37.89
C ASN A 317 -26.59 4.82 37.12
N LYS A 318 -25.26 4.94 37.10
CA LYS A 318 -24.52 5.94 36.32
C LYS A 318 -24.06 5.32 35.00
N GLN A 319 -24.14 6.10 33.93
CA GLN A 319 -23.46 5.78 32.67
C GLN A 319 -21.95 5.92 32.88
N LEU A 320 -21.26 4.80 33.00
CA LEU A 320 -19.81 4.70 32.84
C LEU A 320 -19.50 4.41 31.35
N PRO A 321 -18.31 4.80 30.83
CA PRO A 321 -17.94 4.63 29.42
C PRO A 321 -17.57 3.18 29.10
N LEU A 322 -18.55 2.29 29.22
CA LEU A 322 -18.38 0.85 29.09
C LEU A 322 -18.19 0.45 27.63
N LYS A 323 -18.72 1.21 26.65
CA LYS A 323 -18.37 1.12 25.22
C LYS A 323 -16.86 1.14 25.03
N SER A 324 -16.20 2.20 25.50
CA SER A 324 -14.75 2.36 25.38
C SER A 324 -13.98 1.23 26.06
N GLY A 325 -14.46 0.78 27.23
CA GLY A 325 -13.92 -0.39 27.92
C GLY A 325 -13.99 -1.68 27.10
N LEU A 326 -15.14 -1.97 26.47
CA LEU A 326 -15.31 -3.13 25.58
C LEU A 326 -14.41 -3.05 24.35
N GLN A 327 -14.42 -1.90 23.66
CA GLN A 327 -13.63 -1.67 22.44
C GLN A 327 -12.13 -1.81 22.71
N LEU A 328 -11.62 -1.17 23.77
CA LEU A 328 -10.22 -1.29 24.18
C LEU A 328 -9.85 -2.74 24.52
N ASN A 329 -10.72 -3.49 25.20
CA ASN A 329 -10.46 -4.90 25.52
C ASN A 329 -10.41 -5.81 24.28
N ILE A 330 -11.19 -5.50 23.24
CA ILE A 330 -11.10 -6.20 21.95
C ILE A 330 -9.80 -5.82 21.21
N LEU A 331 -9.42 -4.53 21.20
CA LEU A 331 -8.17 -4.04 20.60
C LEU A 331 -6.91 -4.62 21.27
N GLN A 332 -6.88 -4.70 22.60
CA GLN A 332 -5.83 -5.39 23.34
C GLN A 332 -5.71 -6.87 22.97
N ALA A 333 -6.84 -7.53 22.72
CA ALA A 333 -6.89 -8.94 22.35
C ALA A 333 -6.43 -9.17 20.90
N ILE A 334 -6.83 -8.31 19.95
CA ILE A 334 -6.32 -8.29 18.57
C ILE A 334 -4.79 -8.12 18.54
N HIS A 335 -4.25 -7.21 19.35
CA HIS A 335 -2.80 -7.00 19.41
C HIS A 335 -2.05 -8.28 19.83
N LYS A 336 -2.63 -9.07 20.76
CA LYS A 336 -2.08 -10.37 21.18
C LYS A 336 -2.27 -11.45 20.11
N ASP A 337 -3.39 -11.43 19.39
CA ASP A 337 -3.69 -12.31 18.26
C ASP A 337 -2.62 -12.18 17.16
N LEU A 338 -2.29 -10.93 16.79
CA LEU A 338 -1.24 -10.60 15.85
C LEU A 338 0.16 -11.00 16.37
N ALA A 339 0.45 -10.78 17.65
CA ALA A 339 1.74 -11.09 18.25
C ALA A 339 1.99 -12.59 18.51
N LEU A 340 0.94 -13.39 18.73
CA LEU A 340 1.04 -14.81 19.12
C LEU A 340 0.71 -15.79 17.98
N ALA A 341 -0.25 -15.45 17.11
CA ALA A 341 -0.80 -16.35 16.10
C ALA A 341 -0.74 -15.80 14.66
N GLY A 342 -0.19 -14.60 14.45
CA GLY A 342 -0.02 -13.95 13.14
C GLY A 342 -1.32 -13.80 12.33
N SER A 343 -2.48 -13.95 12.97
CA SER A 343 -3.72 -14.28 12.28
C SER A 343 -4.47 -13.03 11.84
N ASN A 344 -4.01 -12.43 10.74
CA ASN A 344 -4.62 -11.24 10.15
C ASN A 344 -6.14 -11.36 9.94
N GLN A 345 -6.64 -12.56 9.64
CA GLN A 345 -8.09 -12.82 9.52
C GLN A 345 -8.82 -12.70 10.87
N ASN A 346 -8.30 -13.28 11.95
CA ASN A 346 -8.94 -13.20 13.27
C ASN A 346 -8.85 -11.77 13.82
N ALA A 347 -7.73 -11.08 13.56
CA ALA A 347 -7.57 -9.66 13.84
C ALA A 347 -8.62 -8.79 13.11
N GLN A 348 -8.94 -9.10 11.85
CA GLN A 348 -10.00 -8.42 11.11
C GLN A 348 -11.41 -8.69 11.68
N VAL A 349 -11.71 -9.92 12.11
CA VAL A 349 -12.97 -10.22 12.83
C VAL A 349 -13.05 -9.42 14.13
N GLY A 350 -11.96 -9.36 14.89
CA GLY A 350 -11.87 -8.52 16.08
C GLY A 350 -12.09 -7.03 15.78
N LEU A 351 -11.49 -6.49 14.71
CA LEU A 351 -11.68 -5.09 14.32
C LEU A 351 -13.14 -4.81 13.93
N ALA A 352 -13.81 -5.73 13.25
CA ALA A 352 -15.25 -5.65 12.97
C ALA A 352 -16.10 -5.73 14.25
N LEU A 353 -15.73 -6.58 15.21
CA LEU A 353 -16.37 -6.67 16.52
C LEU A 353 -16.22 -5.37 17.34
N ALA A 354 -15.02 -4.78 17.41
CA ALA A 354 -14.76 -3.55 18.15
C ALA A 354 -15.45 -2.33 17.52
N SER A 355 -15.31 -2.15 16.21
CA SER A 355 -15.88 -1.00 15.50
C SER A 355 -17.41 -0.97 15.52
N SER A 356 -18.08 -2.14 15.51
CA SER A 356 -19.54 -2.25 15.59
C SER A 356 -20.13 -1.97 16.99
N VAL A 357 -19.32 -1.77 18.03
CA VAL A 357 -19.78 -1.31 19.35
C VAL A 357 -20.09 0.19 19.32
N HIS A 358 -21.17 0.56 18.64
CA HIS A 358 -21.57 1.97 18.50
C HIS A 358 -22.33 2.52 19.72
N PHE A 359 -22.88 1.64 20.56
CA PHE A 359 -23.81 1.99 21.64
C PHE A 359 -23.19 1.77 23.02
N GLU A 360 -23.47 2.68 23.96
CA GLU A 360 -23.32 2.39 25.40
C GLU A 360 -24.41 1.41 25.85
N PRO A 361 -24.14 0.55 26.85
CA PRO A 361 -25.15 -0.33 27.42
C PRO A 361 -26.24 0.44 28.17
N THR A 362 -27.44 -0.13 28.19
CA THR A 362 -28.54 0.34 29.03
C THR A 362 -28.60 -0.47 30.33
N ILE A 363 -29.06 0.13 31.41
CA ILE A 363 -29.32 -0.57 32.67
C ILE A 363 -30.83 -0.70 32.83
N GLN A 364 -31.34 -1.93 32.85
CA GLN A 364 -32.76 -2.24 33.00
C GLN A 364 -32.90 -3.39 34.00
N ASP A 365 -33.77 -3.25 35.00
CA ASP A 365 -34.02 -4.24 36.06
C ASP A 365 -32.74 -4.82 36.71
N HIS A 366 -31.75 -3.95 36.98
CA HIS A 366 -30.41 -4.27 37.50
C HIS A 366 -29.55 -5.19 36.60
N LYS A 367 -29.87 -5.30 35.31
CA LYS A 367 -29.05 -5.94 34.28
C LYS A 367 -28.36 -4.91 33.39
N LEU A 368 -27.14 -5.25 32.93
CA LEU A 368 -26.37 -4.44 31.98
C LEU A 368 -26.60 -4.96 30.56
N GLN A 369 -27.45 -4.28 29.81
CA GLN A 369 -27.99 -4.73 28.53
C GLN A 369 -27.32 -4.06 27.33
N TRP A 370 -26.73 -4.87 26.44
CA TRP A 370 -26.06 -4.41 25.22
C TRP A 370 -26.89 -4.71 23.95
N PRO A 371 -27.27 -3.69 23.14
CA PRO A 371 -28.07 -3.88 21.93
C PRO A 371 -27.24 -4.35 20.71
N LEU A 372 -26.37 -5.35 20.90
CA LEU A 372 -25.43 -5.83 19.87
C LEU A 372 -26.01 -6.97 19.01
N GLY A 373 -26.98 -7.74 19.52
CA GLY A 373 -27.66 -8.81 18.79
C GLY A 373 -26.93 -10.15 18.80
N LYS A 374 -27.68 -11.25 18.59
CA LYS A 374 -27.12 -12.60 18.60
C LYS A 374 -25.96 -12.79 17.61
N ASP A 375 -26.04 -12.23 16.40
CA ASP A 375 -25.00 -12.43 15.38
C ASP A 375 -23.64 -11.79 15.77
N TRP A 376 -23.63 -10.73 16.60
CA TRP A 376 -22.41 -10.18 17.19
C TRP A 376 -21.87 -11.09 18.31
N ALA A 377 -22.74 -11.65 19.14
CA ALA A 377 -22.33 -12.57 20.21
C ALA A 377 -21.78 -13.90 19.67
N ASP A 378 -22.44 -14.52 18.67
CA ASP A 378 -21.95 -15.71 17.95
C ASP A 378 -20.57 -15.44 17.29
N ALA A 379 -20.36 -14.24 16.75
CA ALA A 379 -19.09 -13.81 16.19
C ALA A 379 -18.00 -13.61 17.25
N TYR A 380 -18.33 -12.96 18.37
CA TYR A 380 -17.41 -12.75 19.50
C TYR A 380 -16.96 -14.08 20.11
N MET A 381 -17.87 -15.03 20.32
CA MET A 381 -17.52 -16.36 20.84
C MET A 381 -16.57 -17.10 19.89
N GLY A 382 -16.82 -17.08 18.58
CA GLY A 382 -15.93 -17.70 17.59
C GLY A 382 -14.53 -17.08 17.58
N TRP A 383 -14.45 -15.75 17.51
CA TRP A 383 -13.19 -14.99 17.50
C TRP A 383 -12.38 -15.17 18.80
N GLN A 384 -13.03 -15.06 19.96
CA GLN A 384 -12.38 -15.18 21.27
C GLN A 384 -11.88 -16.62 21.52
N THR A 385 -12.61 -17.64 21.05
CA THR A 385 -12.17 -19.04 21.17
C THR A 385 -11.00 -19.34 20.22
N SER A 386 -10.96 -18.71 19.03
CA SER A 386 -9.81 -18.75 18.11
C SER A 386 -8.55 -18.20 18.77
N LEU A 387 -8.66 -17.02 19.38
CA LEU A 387 -7.56 -16.39 20.11
C LEU A 387 -7.07 -17.25 21.29
N GLN A 388 -7.97 -17.88 22.05
CA GLN A 388 -7.58 -18.74 23.17
C GLN A 388 -6.87 -20.04 22.73
N ILE A 389 -7.26 -20.61 21.58
CA ILE A 389 -6.65 -21.83 21.03
C ILE A 389 -5.28 -21.55 20.39
N GLY A 390 -5.12 -20.40 19.72
CA GLY A 390 -3.84 -19.98 19.16
C GLY A 390 -2.85 -19.48 20.20
N GLY A 391 -3.33 -18.71 21.19
CA GLY A 391 -2.48 -18.01 22.16
C GLY A 391 -2.01 -18.84 23.37
N ARG A 392 -2.45 -20.09 23.54
CA ARG A 392 -2.07 -20.93 24.70
C ARG A 392 -1.80 -22.38 24.32
N GLN A 393 -0.69 -22.93 24.82
CA GLN A 393 -0.35 -24.36 24.77
C GLN A 393 -1.15 -25.18 25.82
N GLN A 394 -2.43 -24.87 26.03
CA GLN A 394 -3.32 -25.63 26.88
C GLN A 394 -4.11 -26.64 26.04
N PRO A 395 -4.45 -27.84 26.57
CA PRO A 395 -5.29 -28.79 25.84
C PRO A 395 -6.58 -28.12 25.36
N ALA A 396 -6.88 -28.24 24.07
CA ALA A 396 -7.82 -27.35 23.42
C ALA A 396 -9.29 -27.59 23.79
N LEU A 397 -9.64 -28.78 24.33
CA LEU A 397 -10.99 -29.10 24.79
C LEU A 397 -11.34 -28.37 26.11
N PRO A 398 -10.43 -28.26 27.09
CA PRO A 398 -10.56 -27.30 28.18
C PRO A 398 -10.69 -25.83 27.76
N SER A 399 -9.98 -25.40 26.71
CA SER A 399 -10.13 -24.06 26.15
C SER A 399 -11.48 -23.81 25.46
N LEU A 400 -12.27 -24.85 25.16
CA LEU A 400 -13.66 -24.70 24.70
C LEU A 400 -14.63 -24.45 25.85
N LEU A 401 -14.63 -25.32 26.86
CA LEU A 401 -15.71 -25.38 27.84
C LEU A 401 -15.81 -24.13 28.74
N ILE A 402 -14.73 -23.36 28.85
CA ILE A 402 -14.69 -22.11 29.62
C ILE A 402 -15.43 -20.95 28.91
N PRO A 403 -15.12 -20.56 27.65
CA PRO A 403 -15.95 -19.65 26.85
C PRO A 403 -17.45 -19.97 26.84
N LEU A 404 -17.80 -21.25 26.88
CA LEU A 404 -19.16 -21.78 26.78
C LEU A 404 -19.97 -21.71 28.09
N ALA A 405 -19.38 -21.24 29.19
CA ALA A 405 -20.12 -20.87 30.40
C ALA A 405 -20.84 -19.51 30.28
N VAL A 406 -20.73 -18.83 29.13
CA VAL A 406 -21.40 -17.57 28.81
C VAL A 406 -22.26 -17.74 27.56
N CYS A 407 -23.47 -18.23 27.79
CA CYS A 407 -24.46 -18.42 26.74
C CYS A 407 -25.56 -17.36 26.85
N PRO A 408 -25.77 -16.50 25.84
CA PRO A 408 -26.92 -15.61 25.83
C PRO A 408 -28.19 -16.48 25.82
N SER A 409 -29.19 -16.10 26.62
CA SER A 409 -30.44 -16.88 26.69
C SER A 409 -31.02 -17.06 25.29
N LEU A 410 -31.34 -18.31 24.95
CA LEU A 410 -31.74 -18.76 23.61
C LEU A 410 -32.88 -17.95 22.96
N GLU A 411 -33.69 -17.28 23.79
CA GLU A 411 -34.86 -16.49 23.41
C GLU A 411 -34.58 -14.97 23.27
N SER A 412 -33.46 -14.45 23.80
CA SER A 412 -33.14 -13.01 23.72
C SER A 412 -32.44 -12.66 22.40
N ALA A 413 -33.22 -12.22 21.43
CA ALA A 413 -32.75 -11.81 20.09
C ALA A 413 -31.62 -10.76 20.11
N HIS A 414 -31.52 -10.00 21.20
CA HIS A 414 -30.58 -8.88 21.37
C HIS A 414 -29.26 -9.27 22.05
N ALA A 415 -29.13 -10.48 22.62
CA ALA A 415 -27.94 -10.97 23.35
C ALA A 415 -27.49 -10.05 24.52
N GLU A 416 -28.42 -9.34 25.14
CA GLU A 416 -28.18 -8.20 26.04
C GLU A 416 -27.22 -8.49 27.21
N ASP A 417 -27.41 -9.61 27.90
CA ASP A 417 -26.63 -10.01 29.09
C ASP A 417 -25.24 -10.59 28.75
N PHE A 418 -24.92 -10.79 27.47
CA PHE A 418 -23.73 -11.53 27.01
C PHE A 418 -22.43 -10.85 27.43
N VAL A 419 -22.29 -9.54 27.21
CA VAL A 419 -21.03 -8.83 27.45
C VAL A 419 -20.70 -8.76 28.95
N ALA A 420 -21.69 -8.51 29.80
CA ALA A 420 -21.51 -8.54 31.25
C ALA A 420 -21.03 -9.93 31.71
N SER A 421 -21.65 -10.98 31.17
CA SER A 421 -21.27 -12.36 31.42
C SER A 421 -19.84 -12.68 30.93
N GLN A 422 -19.41 -12.15 29.78
CA GLN A 422 -18.04 -12.31 29.26
C GLN A 422 -17.00 -11.58 30.14
N PHE A 423 -17.32 -10.40 30.67
CA PHE A 423 -16.44 -9.69 31.60
C PHE A 423 -16.27 -10.46 32.92
N ILE A 424 -17.38 -11.01 33.45
CA ILE A 424 -17.37 -11.88 34.63
C ILE A 424 -16.56 -13.16 34.34
N LEU A 425 -16.78 -13.82 33.20
CA LEU A 425 -16.01 -15.00 32.80
C LEU A 425 -14.51 -14.72 32.71
N ARG A 426 -14.11 -13.61 32.08
CA ARG A 426 -12.70 -13.22 31.97
C ARG A 426 -12.09 -13.01 33.36
N ALA A 427 -12.80 -12.32 34.25
CA ALA A 427 -12.38 -12.15 35.64
C ALA A 427 -12.20 -13.50 36.37
N LEU A 428 -13.20 -14.39 36.33
CA LEU A 428 -13.15 -15.73 36.91
C LEU A 428 -12.00 -16.58 36.32
N SER A 429 -11.75 -16.49 35.02
CA SER A 429 -10.64 -17.22 34.37
C SER A 429 -9.26 -16.78 34.91
N GLN A 430 -9.07 -15.49 35.16
CA GLN A 430 -7.83 -14.96 35.75
C GLN A 430 -7.70 -15.29 37.25
N MET A 431 -8.78 -15.70 37.92
CA MET A 431 -8.74 -16.21 39.30
C MET A 431 -8.35 -17.69 39.38
N ILE A 432 -8.51 -18.47 38.30
CA ILE A 432 -8.21 -19.93 38.30
C ILE A 432 -6.89 -20.29 37.59
N VAL A 433 -6.52 -19.58 36.52
CA VAL A 433 -5.29 -19.85 35.72
C VAL A 433 -4.04 -19.83 36.60
N THR A 434 -3.99 -18.94 37.57
CA THR A 434 -2.88 -18.72 38.53
C THR A 434 -2.66 -19.87 39.50
N VAL A 435 -3.62 -20.77 39.68
CA VAL A 435 -3.54 -21.85 40.67
C VAL A 435 -3.03 -23.15 40.04
N ASN A 436 -3.19 -23.31 38.73
CA ASN A 436 -2.71 -24.49 38.00
C ASN A 436 -1.29 -24.28 37.40
N THR A 437 -0.71 -23.08 37.50
CA THR A 437 0.67 -22.80 37.06
C THR A 437 1.75 -23.46 37.92
N GLU A 438 1.47 -23.77 39.19
CA GLU A 438 2.45 -24.40 40.10
C GLU A 438 2.82 -25.85 39.70
N THR A 439 2.02 -26.51 38.86
CA THR A 439 2.15 -27.96 38.57
C THR A 439 2.62 -28.31 37.16
N SER A 440 2.79 -27.34 36.25
CA SER A 440 2.99 -27.59 34.82
C SER A 440 4.41 -27.23 34.32
N THR A 441 5.43 -27.92 34.82
CA THR A 441 6.86 -27.58 34.57
C THR A 441 7.47 -28.13 33.27
N ALA A 442 6.69 -28.73 32.37
CA ALA A 442 7.19 -29.32 31.12
C ALA A 442 6.23 -29.09 29.93
N ALA A 443 6.24 -27.88 29.37
CA ALA A 443 5.53 -27.57 28.13
C ALA A 443 6.22 -28.24 26.92
N ASN A 444 5.48 -29.09 26.20
CA ASN A 444 6.03 -29.88 25.08
C ASN A 444 5.95 -29.07 23.76
N PRO A 445 7.09 -28.61 23.18
CA PRO A 445 7.08 -27.60 22.12
C PRO A 445 6.41 -28.05 20.81
N VAL A 446 6.30 -29.36 20.59
CA VAL A 446 5.72 -29.99 19.39
C VAL A 446 4.25 -29.63 19.16
N THR A 447 3.50 -29.31 20.22
CA THR A 447 2.07 -28.96 20.12
C THR A 447 1.83 -27.60 19.45
N SER A 448 2.75 -26.64 19.60
CA SER A 448 2.59 -25.23 19.22
C SER A 448 2.17 -25.02 17.75
N SER A 449 2.83 -25.69 16.81
CA SER A 449 2.54 -25.61 15.37
C SER A 449 1.09 -26.00 15.04
N TYR A 450 0.54 -26.97 15.76
CA TYR A 450 -0.80 -27.48 15.51
C TYR A 450 -1.90 -26.53 16.00
N HIS A 451 -1.70 -25.97 17.19
CA HIS A 451 -2.56 -24.90 17.73
C HIS A 451 -2.63 -23.70 16.77
N HIS A 452 -1.51 -23.31 16.17
CA HIS A 452 -1.46 -22.22 15.19
C HIS A 452 -2.22 -22.54 13.89
N VAL A 453 -2.11 -23.76 13.35
CA VAL A 453 -2.86 -24.18 12.15
C VAL A 453 -4.36 -24.25 12.43
N LEU A 454 -4.75 -24.74 13.62
CA LEU A 454 -6.16 -24.82 14.02
C LEU A 454 -6.76 -23.43 14.25
N ALA A 455 -6.08 -22.55 14.99
CA ALA A 455 -6.51 -21.17 15.20
C ALA A 455 -6.58 -20.39 13.88
N HIS A 456 -5.68 -20.64 12.92
CA HIS A 456 -5.78 -20.03 11.59
C HIS A 456 -7.02 -20.53 10.82
N ARG A 457 -7.30 -21.84 10.81
CA ARG A 457 -8.54 -22.37 10.18
C ARG A 457 -9.81 -21.85 10.85
N MET A 458 -9.79 -21.69 12.18
CA MET A 458 -10.88 -21.05 12.92
C MET A 458 -11.03 -19.59 12.51
N ALA A 459 -9.93 -18.84 12.37
CA ALA A 459 -9.94 -17.47 11.92
C ALA A 459 -10.59 -17.30 10.54
N SER A 460 -10.25 -18.16 9.58
CA SER A 460 -10.87 -18.18 8.25
C SER A 460 -12.37 -18.49 8.35
N SER A 461 -12.73 -19.57 9.06
CA SER A 461 -14.13 -20.00 9.22
C SER A 461 -14.99 -18.96 9.96
N ASN A 462 -14.43 -18.27 10.96
CA ASN A 462 -15.04 -17.12 11.61
C ASN A 462 -15.23 -15.98 10.60
N PHE A 463 -14.18 -15.57 9.89
CA PHE A 463 -14.23 -14.46 8.93
C PHE A 463 -15.26 -14.69 7.80
N GLU A 464 -15.41 -15.93 7.33
CA GLU A 464 -16.39 -16.31 6.29
C GLU A 464 -17.83 -16.43 6.83
N SER A 465 -18.02 -16.87 8.08
CA SER A 465 -19.36 -17.08 8.67
C SER A 465 -19.92 -15.85 9.40
N VAL A 466 -19.06 -14.93 9.84
CA VAL A 466 -19.43 -13.73 10.60
C VAL A 466 -19.97 -12.65 9.66
N ARG A 467 -21.27 -12.36 9.80
CA ARG A 467 -21.99 -11.36 8.98
C ARG A 467 -21.78 -9.90 9.41
N LEU A 468 -20.70 -9.61 10.15
CA LEU A 468 -20.33 -8.23 10.46
C LEU A 468 -19.75 -7.58 9.21
N SER A 469 -20.20 -6.38 8.88
CA SER A 469 -19.59 -5.59 7.80
C SER A 469 -18.13 -5.29 8.14
N THR A 470 -17.21 -5.60 7.23
CA THR A 470 -15.81 -5.17 7.34
C THR A 470 -15.78 -3.64 7.53
N PRO A 471 -15.20 -3.12 8.62
CA PRO A 471 -15.26 -1.70 8.91
C PRO A 471 -14.47 -0.89 7.88
N SER A 472 -14.98 0.29 7.53
CA SER A 472 -14.20 1.26 6.77
C SER A 472 -13.01 1.76 7.59
N SER A 473 -11.95 2.19 6.93
CA SER A 473 -10.83 2.89 7.58
C SER A 473 -11.31 4.07 8.41
N GLU A 474 -12.26 4.86 7.86
CA GLU A 474 -12.95 5.94 8.57
C GLU A 474 -13.61 5.47 9.88
N SER A 475 -14.33 4.34 9.89
CA SER A 475 -14.95 3.81 11.11
C SER A 475 -13.92 3.35 12.15
N ILE A 476 -12.75 2.86 11.72
CA ILE A 476 -11.64 2.52 12.62
C ILE A 476 -11.02 3.82 13.18
N THR A 477 -10.75 4.82 12.33
CA THR A 477 -10.21 6.12 12.76
C THR A 477 -11.15 6.85 13.72
N VAL A 478 -12.47 6.81 13.50
CA VAL A 478 -13.45 7.35 14.45
C VAL A 478 -13.39 6.61 15.78
N MET A 479 -13.44 5.26 15.79
CA MET A 479 -13.31 4.48 17.02
C MET A 479 -12.01 4.78 17.78
N LEU A 480 -10.86 4.81 17.09
CA LEU A 480 -9.57 5.08 17.72
C LEU A 480 -9.47 6.53 18.23
N SER A 481 -10.04 7.51 17.52
CA SER A 481 -10.08 8.90 18.00
C SER A 481 -11.05 9.11 19.16
N GLU A 482 -12.19 8.39 19.22
CA GLU A 482 -13.07 8.36 20.40
C GLU A 482 -12.35 7.77 21.63
N LEU A 483 -11.57 6.71 21.45
CA LEU A 483 -10.76 6.11 22.52
C LEU A 483 -9.63 7.06 22.99
N CYS A 484 -8.94 7.71 22.06
CA CYS A 484 -7.86 8.67 22.37
C CYS A 484 -8.35 10.06 22.79
N ALA A 485 -9.65 10.38 22.67
CA ALA A 485 -10.24 11.65 23.11
C ALA A 485 -10.35 11.77 24.64
N GLY A 486 -10.13 10.67 25.38
CA GLY A 486 -9.78 10.74 26.80
C GLY A 486 -8.47 11.52 26.97
N SER A 487 -8.52 12.66 27.67
CA SER A 487 -7.50 13.73 27.62
C SER A 487 -6.08 13.35 28.05
N GLU A 488 -5.86 12.14 28.55
CA GLU A 488 -4.57 11.65 29.05
C GLU A 488 -3.70 11.06 27.93
N CYS A 489 -4.29 10.47 26.86
CA CYS A 489 -3.53 9.88 25.75
C CYS A 489 -2.64 10.91 25.03
N LEU A 490 -3.15 12.13 24.82
CA LEU A 490 -2.40 13.23 24.21
C LEU A 490 -1.44 13.96 25.19
N GLN A 491 -1.49 13.65 26.49
CA GLN A 491 -0.58 14.24 27.47
C GLN A 491 0.59 13.32 27.85
N GLN A 492 0.39 11.99 27.95
CA GLN A 492 1.47 11.09 28.36
C GLN A 492 2.60 10.96 27.31
N GLN A 493 2.28 11.02 26.01
CA GLN A 493 3.30 11.07 24.94
C GLN A 493 4.20 12.33 25.00
N GLY A 494 3.82 13.36 25.75
CA GLY A 494 4.61 14.58 25.90
C GLY A 494 5.53 14.63 27.13
N ALA A 495 5.59 13.58 27.96
CA ALA A 495 6.14 13.73 29.32
C ALA A 495 7.01 12.59 29.88
N GLN A 496 6.75 11.30 29.59
CA GLN A 496 7.37 10.24 30.41
C GLN A 496 7.47 8.82 29.79
N ASP A 497 8.31 8.62 28.78
CA ASP A 497 8.81 7.27 28.44
C ASP A 497 10.26 7.27 27.87
N ASP A 498 11.23 7.66 28.69
CA ASP A 498 12.67 7.46 28.44
C ASP A 498 13.10 5.98 28.63
N SER A 499 12.19 5.00 28.50
CA SER A 499 12.44 3.60 28.89
C SER A 499 12.03 2.52 27.88
N ALA A 500 11.32 2.88 26.81
CA ALA A 500 11.24 2.04 25.61
C ALA A 500 12.63 1.87 24.97
N TRP A 501 12.94 0.69 24.45
CA TRP A 501 14.26 0.38 23.87
C TRP A 501 14.46 0.99 22.48
N VAL A 502 14.81 2.28 22.44
CA VAL A 502 15.15 3.00 21.19
C VAL A 502 16.58 2.64 20.75
N THR A 503 16.77 1.39 20.32
CA THR A 503 18.01 0.96 19.66
C THR A 503 17.93 1.24 18.16
N THR A 504 18.80 2.14 17.68
CA THR A 504 19.10 2.51 16.26
C THR A 504 18.54 3.83 15.67
N ASP A 505 18.48 4.91 16.47
CA ASP A 505 18.35 6.32 16.00
C ASP A 505 19.58 6.86 15.22
N THR A 506 20.20 6.04 14.37
CA THR A 506 21.40 6.38 13.58
C THR A 506 21.16 6.44 12.08
N ILE A 507 19.98 6.00 11.61
CA ILE A 507 19.58 6.06 10.20
C ILE A 507 18.72 7.31 10.00
N PHE A 508 19.03 8.11 8.97
CA PHE A 508 18.33 9.37 8.67
C PHE A 508 16.80 9.23 8.53
N THR A 509 16.31 8.06 8.12
CA THR A 509 14.88 7.75 7.96
C THR A 509 14.15 7.44 9.27
N ALA A 510 14.84 7.20 10.39
CA ALA A 510 14.20 6.83 11.67
C ALA A 510 13.35 7.96 12.27
N ASN A 511 13.65 9.22 11.92
CA ASN A 511 12.91 10.40 12.36
C ASN A 511 11.77 10.82 11.40
N LEU A 512 11.44 10.01 10.39
CA LEU A 512 10.36 10.28 9.44
C LEU A 512 9.11 9.50 9.87
N ASP A 513 7.94 10.16 9.89
CA ASP A 513 6.66 9.45 9.96
C ASP A 513 6.38 8.68 8.65
N ASP A 514 5.37 7.80 8.65
CA ASP A 514 5.04 6.95 7.50
C ASP A 514 4.81 7.75 6.20
N LEU A 515 4.19 8.94 6.28
CA LEU A 515 3.93 9.79 5.12
C LEU A 515 5.21 10.47 4.65
N GLN A 516 6.04 10.98 5.56
CA GLN A 516 7.37 11.51 5.25
C GLN A 516 8.28 10.44 4.63
N PHE A 517 8.20 9.19 5.11
CA PHE A 517 8.94 8.06 4.56
C PHE A 517 8.43 7.66 3.16
N GLN A 518 7.11 7.69 2.92
CA GLN A 518 6.53 7.52 1.58
C GLN A 518 6.96 8.64 0.62
N VAL A 519 6.98 9.90 1.07
CA VAL A 519 7.49 11.04 0.27
C VAL A 519 8.97 10.86 -0.07
N TYR A 520 9.79 10.44 0.91
CA TYR A 520 11.20 10.11 0.71
C TYR A 520 11.39 8.96 -0.31
N LEU A 521 10.62 7.87 -0.17
CA LEU A 521 10.63 6.73 -1.09
C LEU A 521 10.25 7.16 -2.52
N GLY A 522 9.15 7.91 -2.69
CA GLY A 522 8.73 8.45 -3.99
C GLY A 522 9.78 9.35 -4.63
N PHE A 523 10.49 10.14 -3.84
CA PHE A 523 11.59 10.99 -4.29
C PHE A 523 12.83 10.19 -4.71
N CYS A 524 13.20 9.14 -3.97
CA CYS A 524 14.27 8.21 -4.35
C CYS A 524 13.96 7.46 -5.65
N LEU A 525 12.71 6.97 -5.81
CA LEU A 525 12.25 6.34 -7.05
C LEU A 525 12.31 7.30 -8.23
N TRP A 526 11.87 8.55 -8.04
CA TRP A 526 11.93 9.61 -9.07
C TRP A 526 13.35 9.89 -9.57
N ILE A 527 14.31 10.06 -8.64
CA ILE A 527 15.73 10.26 -8.98
C ILE A 527 16.31 9.02 -9.69
N THR A 528 15.96 7.81 -9.24
CA THR A 528 16.41 6.56 -9.88
C THR A 528 15.89 6.45 -11.32
N VAL A 529 14.62 6.79 -11.57
CA VAL A 529 14.02 6.82 -12.90
C VAL A 529 14.70 7.84 -13.82
N LEU A 530 14.97 9.05 -13.32
CA LEU A 530 15.68 10.09 -14.08
C LEU A 530 17.08 9.64 -14.52
N PHE A 531 17.88 9.07 -13.61
CA PHE A 531 19.22 8.56 -13.95
C PHE A 531 19.16 7.32 -14.86
N ALA A 532 18.21 6.41 -14.67
CA ALA A 532 18.02 5.26 -15.55
C ALA A 532 17.65 5.68 -16.98
N GLY A 533 16.75 6.67 -17.13
CA GLY A 533 16.34 7.22 -18.42
C GLY A 533 17.46 7.92 -19.18
N LEU A 534 18.16 8.85 -18.53
CA LEU A 534 19.30 9.55 -19.14
C LEU A 534 20.48 8.61 -19.41
N GLY A 535 20.70 7.61 -18.54
CA GLY A 535 21.68 6.55 -18.78
C GLY A 535 21.33 5.66 -19.97
N LEU A 536 20.04 5.41 -20.22
CA LEU A 536 19.54 4.65 -21.37
C LEU A 536 19.69 5.44 -22.68
N GLU A 537 19.47 6.77 -22.67
CA GLU A 537 19.84 7.63 -23.82
C GLU A 537 21.35 7.58 -24.10
N LEU A 538 22.19 7.72 -23.06
CA LEU A 538 23.64 7.74 -23.20
C LEU A 538 24.18 6.40 -23.73
N LEU A 539 23.68 5.29 -23.19
CA LEU A 539 24.03 3.94 -23.67
C LEU A 539 23.64 3.76 -25.14
N THR A 540 22.46 4.21 -25.55
CA THR A 540 22.00 4.11 -26.94
C THR A 540 22.79 5.03 -27.86
N TRP A 541 23.11 6.26 -27.45
CA TRP A 541 23.99 7.15 -28.20
C TRP A 541 25.36 6.49 -28.46
N VAL A 542 25.99 5.94 -27.42
CA VAL A 542 27.34 5.36 -27.48
C VAL A 542 27.34 4.02 -28.23
N SER A 543 26.49 3.07 -27.86
CA SER A 543 26.50 1.72 -28.45
C SER A 543 25.82 1.65 -29.82
N PHE A 544 24.85 2.54 -30.10
CA PHE A 544 24.10 2.51 -31.35
C PHE A 544 24.58 3.60 -32.31
N LEU A 545 24.48 4.88 -31.95
CA LEU A 545 24.56 5.98 -32.93
C LEU A 545 25.95 6.30 -33.48
N GLN A 546 27.04 5.70 -32.98
CA GLN A 546 28.39 5.86 -33.55
C GLN A 546 28.47 5.59 -35.07
N GLY A 547 27.65 4.66 -35.59
CA GLY A 547 27.53 4.37 -37.02
C GLY A 547 26.74 5.39 -37.87
N GLY A 548 26.33 6.53 -37.30
CA GLY A 548 25.47 7.52 -37.97
C GLY A 548 23.99 7.13 -37.99
N TRP A 549 23.15 7.98 -38.61
CA TRP A 549 21.70 7.73 -38.71
C TRP A 549 21.36 7.03 -40.03
N THR A 550 20.66 5.90 -39.98
CA THR A 550 20.31 5.07 -41.15
C THR A 550 18.80 4.84 -41.23
N ASP A 551 18.29 4.38 -42.37
CA ASP A 551 16.84 4.14 -42.56
C ASP A 551 16.27 3.05 -41.63
N GLU A 552 17.08 2.07 -41.23
CA GLU A 552 16.71 1.09 -40.22
C GLU A 552 16.52 1.77 -38.86
N ARG A 553 17.45 2.64 -38.46
CA ARG A 553 17.41 3.40 -37.20
C ARG A 553 16.24 4.37 -37.18
N GLN A 554 15.95 5.01 -38.31
CA GLN A 554 14.76 5.82 -38.53
C GLN A 554 13.46 5.01 -38.41
N SER A 555 13.47 3.73 -38.77
CA SER A 555 12.32 2.83 -38.65
C SER A 555 12.12 2.34 -37.21
N GLN A 556 13.20 2.01 -36.50
CA GLN A 556 13.19 1.68 -35.07
C GLN A 556 12.76 2.89 -34.22
N TRP A 557 13.20 4.10 -34.55
CA TRP A 557 12.74 5.36 -33.93
C TRP A 557 11.22 5.54 -34.09
N LYS A 558 10.68 5.37 -35.30
CA LYS A 558 9.21 5.39 -35.53
C LYS A 558 8.48 4.34 -34.70
N PHE A 559 9.04 3.14 -34.54
CA PHE A 559 8.47 2.11 -33.68
C PHE A 559 8.49 2.50 -32.19
N ALA A 560 9.59 3.07 -31.70
CA ALA A 560 9.67 3.59 -30.33
C ALA A 560 8.63 4.70 -30.08
N GLN A 561 8.44 5.62 -31.04
CA GLN A 561 7.39 6.64 -30.97
C GLN A 561 5.97 6.06 -31.00
N PHE A 562 5.74 4.95 -31.72
CA PHE A 562 4.45 4.23 -31.71
C PHE A 562 4.18 3.48 -30.40
N ALA A 563 5.22 2.91 -29.79
CA ALA A 563 5.11 2.15 -28.54
C ALA A 563 4.97 3.06 -27.29
N PHE A 564 5.54 4.27 -27.33
CA PHE A 564 5.51 5.28 -26.25
C PHE A 564 4.13 5.42 -25.56
N PRO A 565 3.01 5.73 -26.26
CA PRO A 565 1.74 5.98 -25.59
C PRO A 565 1.14 4.72 -24.96
N LEU A 566 1.42 3.53 -25.52
CA LEU A 566 1.00 2.25 -24.94
C LEU A 566 1.79 1.95 -23.65
N LEU A 567 3.11 2.21 -23.65
CA LEU A 567 3.95 2.05 -22.47
C LEU A 567 3.57 3.02 -21.36
N LEU A 568 3.30 4.30 -21.67
CA LEU A 568 2.84 5.25 -20.64
C LEU A 568 1.44 4.96 -20.12
N ALA A 569 0.49 4.56 -20.98
CA ALA A 569 -0.83 4.13 -20.52
C ALA A 569 -0.76 2.90 -19.59
N THR A 570 0.09 1.92 -19.94
CA THR A 570 0.36 0.75 -19.10
C THR A 570 1.03 1.13 -17.78
N THR A 571 2.02 2.04 -17.84
CA THR A 571 2.71 2.59 -16.67
C THR A 571 1.74 3.25 -15.69
N LEU A 572 0.86 4.12 -16.19
CA LEU A 572 -0.15 4.80 -15.40
C LEU A 572 -1.12 3.79 -14.78
N GLY A 573 -1.62 2.82 -15.56
CA GLY A 573 -2.51 1.76 -15.09
C GLY A 573 -1.89 0.85 -14.02
N LEU A 574 -0.58 0.59 -14.06
CA LEU A 574 0.13 -0.14 -13.01
C LEU A 574 0.37 0.74 -11.77
N ALA A 575 0.71 2.02 -11.96
CA ALA A 575 1.03 2.95 -10.88
C ALA A 575 -0.18 3.29 -9.99
N ILE A 576 -1.39 3.43 -10.56
CA ILE A 576 -2.62 3.62 -9.77
C ILE A 576 -3.01 2.41 -8.89
N HIS A 577 -2.35 1.26 -9.11
CA HIS A 577 -2.47 0.05 -8.28
C HIS A 577 -1.20 -0.22 -7.45
N HIS A 578 -0.34 0.80 -7.28
CA HIS A 578 0.93 0.73 -6.55
C HIS A 578 1.88 -0.38 -7.05
N ASN A 579 1.72 -0.82 -8.31
CA ASN A 579 2.48 -1.95 -8.84
C ASN A 579 3.80 -1.47 -9.46
N TYR A 580 4.92 -1.81 -8.80
CA TYR A 580 6.28 -1.41 -9.17
C TYR A 580 6.73 -1.88 -10.56
N LEU A 581 6.04 -2.83 -11.21
CA LEU A 581 6.23 -3.15 -12.63
C LEU A 581 5.99 -1.91 -13.53
N ALA A 582 5.26 -0.90 -13.07
CA ALA A 582 5.14 0.40 -13.72
C ALA A 582 6.51 1.00 -14.06
N LEU A 583 7.53 0.85 -13.20
CA LEU A 583 8.87 1.42 -13.42
C LEU A 583 9.57 0.80 -14.63
N ILE A 584 9.34 -0.49 -14.89
CA ILE A 584 9.87 -1.23 -16.04
C ILE A 584 9.23 -0.74 -17.35
N CYS A 585 7.99 -0.24 -17.30
CA CYS A 585 7.34 0.41 -18.43
C CYS A 585 7.69 1.91 -18.55
N LEU A 586 7.90 2.60 -17.42
CA LEU A 586 8.12 4.04 -17.31
C LEU A 586 9.41 4.49 -18.00
N VAL A 587 10.53 3.82 -17.70
CA VAL A 587 11.86 4.20 -18.20
C VAL A 587 11.96 4.05 -19.73
N PRO A 588 11.71 2.86 -20.34
CA PRO A 588 11.69 2.75 -21.80
C PRO A 588 10.49 3.45 -22.45
N GLY A 589 9.42 3.71 -21.69
CA GLY A 589 8.29 4.52 -22.12
C GLY A 589 8.71 5.97 -22.37
N LEU A 590 8.99 6.73 -21.32
CA LEU A 590 9.36 8.15 -21.41
C LEU A 590 10.55 8.38 -22.34
N TRP A 591 11.65 7.65 -22.14
CA TRP A 591 12.87 7.81 -22.93
C TRP A 591 12.88 7.02 -24.25
N LYS A 592 11.72 6.53 -24.72
CA LYS A 592 11.54 5.93 -26.06
C LYS A 592 12.59 4.85 -26.36
N PHE A 593 12.73 3.88 -25.45
CA PHE A 593 13.77 2.83 -25.44
C PHE A 593 15.23 3.31 -25.45
N GLY A 594 15.48 4.58 -25.12
CA GLY A 594 16.81 5.20 -25.15
C GLY A 594 17.12 5.97 -26.43
N PHE A 595 16.19 6.13 -27.38
CA PHE A 595 16.48 6.99 -28.53
C PHE A 595 16.79 8.42 -28.06
N PRO A 596 18.00 8.96 -28.31
CA PRO A 596 18.59 9.99 -27.46
C PRO A 596 18.11 11.42 -27.79
N GLU A 597 16.82 11.66 -27.64
CA GLU A 597 16.16 12.93 -27.94
C GLU A 597 16.72 14.08 -27.08
N THR A 598 16.86 13.88 -25.77
CA THR A 598 17.42 14.87 -24.84
C THR A 598 18.88 15.19 -25.17
N LEU A 599 19.70 14.15 -25.38
CA LEU A 599 21.13 14.31 -25.64
C LEU A 599 21.41 14.85 -27.05
N VAL A 600 20.62 14.50 -28.07
CA VAL A 600 20.68 15.11 -29.41
C VAL A 600 20.50 16.62 -29.32
N TYR A 601 19.43 17.08 -28.65
CA TYR A 601 19.14 18.50 -28.52
C TYR A 601 20.26 19.25 -27.76
N MET A 602 20.70 18.72 -26.61
CA MET A 602 21.78 19.34 -25.82
C MET A 602 23.12 19.39 -26.56
N HIS A 603 23.50 18.28 -27.22
CA HIS A 603 24.72 18.23 -28.05
C HIS A 603 24.65 19.24 -29.21
N THR A 604 23.49 19.36 -29.85
CA THR A 604 23.30 20.28 -30.98
C THR A 604 23.32 21.74 -30.52
N ALA A 605 22.71 22.08 -29.38
CA ALA A 605 22.79 23.41 -28.77
C ALA A 605 24.23 23.85 -28.46
N LEU A 606 25.05 22.97 -27.88
CA LEU A 606 26.42 23.27 -27.45
C LEU A 606 27.44 23.19 -28.61
N TYR A 607 27.49 22.03 -29.28
CA TYR A 607 28.54 21.67 -30.23
C TYR A 607 28.10 21.75 -31.69
N GLY A 608 26.83 22.05 -31.96
CA GLY A 608 26.28 22.16 -33.30
C GLY A 608 27.09 23.12 -34.18
N LYS A 609 27.75 22.54 -35.20
CA LYS A 609 28.31 23.27 -36.34
C LYS A 609 27.19 23.47 -37.35
N TYR A 610 26.36 24.48 -37.12
CA TYR A 610 25.22 24.79 -37.96
C TYR A 610 25.71 25.21 -39.36
N LEU A 611 25.65 24.27 -40.30
CA LEU A 611 25.96 24.49 -41.72
C LEU A 611 24.93 25.40 -42.41
N ASN A 612 23.86 25.77 -41.70
CA ASN A 612 22.70 26.56 -42.15
C ASN A 612 23.02 28.06 -42.44
N GLU A 613 24.28 28.40 -42.72
CA GLU A 613 24.65 29.68 -43.36
C GLU A 613 24.01 29.82 -44.76
N GLU A 614 23.50 28.74 -45.34
CA GLU A 614 22.69 28.77 -46.58
C GLU A 614 21.23 29.22 -46.35
N GLU A 615 20.64 29.02 -45.17
CA GLU A 615 19.30 29.54 -44.83
C GLU A 615 19.33 30.98 -44.28
N GLY A 616 20.52 31.55 -44.07
CA GLY A 616 20.69 32.92 -43.53
C GLY A 616 20.27 33.10 -42.07
N ARG A 617 19.89 32.03 -41.35
CA ARG A 617 19.52 32.09 -39.93
C ARG A 617 20.77 32.30 -39.05
N PRO A 618 20.75 33.23 -38.08
CA PRO A 618 21.81 33.33 -37.08
C PRO A 618 21.92 32.03 -36.27
N ALA A 619 23.09 31.41 -36.24
CA ALA A 619 23.30 30.13 -35.54
C ALA A 619 22.94 30.17 -34.03
N TRP A 620 23.00 31.35 -33.40
CA TRP A 620 22.59 31.51 -31.99
C TRP A 620 21.08 31.32 -31.77
N ILE A 621 20.23 31.64 -32.76
CA ILE A 621 18.77 31.45 -32.67
C ILE A 621 18.47 29.95 -32.56
N GLN A 622 19.04 29.15 -33.46
CA GLN A 622 18.86 27.70 -33.41
C GLN A 622 19.47 27.12 -32.12
N ARG A 623 20.67 27.53 -31.71
CA ARG A 623 21.25 27.08 -30.42
C ARG A 623 20.36 27.32 -29.21
N ILE A 624 19.64 28.44 -29.15
CA ILE A 624 18.68 28.70 -28.07
C ILE A 624 17.45 27.79 -28.19
N ALA A 625 16.88 27.62 -29.39
CA ALA A 625 15.75 26.71 -29.59
C ALA A 625 16.08 25.26 -29.22
N GLU A 626 17.22 24.73 -29.70
CA GLU A 626 17.68 23.37 -29.37
C GLU A 626 17.99 23.23 -27.86
N PHE A 627 18.49 24.27 -27.20
CA PHE A 627 18.69 24.27 -25.73
C PHE A 627 17.37 24.24 -24.97
N LEU A 628 16.37 25.04 -25.41
CA LEU A 628 15.03 25.05 -24.84
C LEU A 628 14.32 23.70 -25.04
N ASN A 629 14.49 23.06 -26.20
CA ASN A 629 14.01 21.71 -26.48
C ASN A 629 14.67 20.67 -25.55
N ALA A 630 15.99 20.75 -25.35
CA ALA A 630 16.72 19.85 -24.45
C ALA A 630 16.26 19.97 -23.00
N VAL A 631 16.22 21.21 -22.47
CA VAL A 631 15.79 21.48 -21.09
C VAL A 631 14.31 21.15 -20.92
N GLY A 632 13.46 21.50 -21.88
CA GLY A 632 12.05 21.11 -21.92
C GLY A 632 11.87 19.60 -21.80
N THR A 633 12.67 18.81 -22.53
CA THR A 633 12.60 17.34 -22.52
C THR A 633 12.99 16.76 -21.14
N VAL A 634 14.07 17.24 -20.51
CA VAL A 634 14.43 16.84 -19.12
C VAL A 634 13.29 17.16 -18.14
N VAL A 635 12.73 18.36 -18.24
CA VAL A 635 11.73 18.90 -17.31
C VAL A 635 10.37 18.20 -17.51
N HIS A 636 9.97 17.92 -18.75
CA HIS A 636 8.77 17.17 -19.13
C HIS A 636 8.84 15.71 -18.63
N HIS A 637 9.90 14.97 -18.96
CA HIS A 637 10.08 13.60 -18.46
C HIS A 637 10.19 13.55 -16.92
N GLY A 638 10.86 14.54 -16.30
CA GLY A 638 10.93 14.68 -14.85
C GLY A 638 9.57 14.91 -14.20
N ALA A 639 8.72 15.78 -14.76
CA ALA A 639 7.37 16.02 -14.26
C ALA A 639 6.48 14.77 -14.38
N ALA A 640 6.53 14.06 -15.52
CA ALA A 640 5.79 12.81 -15.70
C ALA A 640 6.23 11.72 -14.72
N ALA A 641 7.54 11.49 -14.61
CA ALA A 641 8.11 10.48 -13.70
C ALA A 641 7.76 10.76 -12.23
N LEU A 642 7.71 12.03 -11.81
CA LEU A 642 7.40 12.41 -10.45
C LEU A 642 5.99 11.96 -10.03
N VAL A 643 4.97 12.24 -10.85
CA VAL A 643 3.59 11.85 -10.53
C VAL A 643 3.45 10.33 -10.44
N ILE A 644 4.09 9.60 -11.37
CA ILE A 644 4.09 8.13 -11.36
C ILE A 644 4.78 7.56 -10.10
N CYS A 645 5.93 8.10 -9.71
CA CYS A 645 6.63 7.65 -8.49
C CYS A 645 5.85 8.01 -7.21
N MET A 646 5.10 9.12 -7.20
CA MET A 646 4.24 9.50 -6.07
C MET A 646 2.93 8.71 -6.00
N PHE A 647 2.40 8.20 -7.12
CA PHE A 647 1.38 7.16 -7.11
C PHE A 647 1.95 5.85 -6.53
N LEU A 648 3.10 5.38 -7.02
CA LEU A 648 3.72 4.13 -6.56
C LEU A 648 4.03 4.11 -5.06
N ALA A 649 4.52 5.23 -4.51
CA ALA A 649 4.82 5.36 -3.09
C ALA A 649 3.58 5.61 -2.20
N GLY A 650 2.36 5.70 -2.75
CA GLY A 650 1.11 5.94 -2.00
C GLY A 650 0.82 7.40 -1.62
N VAL A 651 1.78 8.30 -1.85
CA VAL A 651 1.75 9.73 -1.46
C VAL A 651 0.60 10.50 -2.12
N VAL A 652 0.24 10.15 -3.36
CA VAL A 652 -0.78 10.86 -4.14
C VAL A 652 -1.92 9.90 -4.49
N PRO A 653 -3.18 10.23 -4.18
CA PRO A 653 -4.32 9.38 -4.55
C PRO A 653 -4.63 9.50 -6.06
N PRO A 654 -4.98 8.40 -6.76
CA PRO A 654 -5.28 8.38 -8.20
C PRO A 654 -6.68 8.94 -8.52
N THR A 655 -6.91 10.21 -8.20
CA THR A 655 -8.18 10.89 -8.46
C THR A 655 -8.29 11.36 -9.92
N ARG A 656 -9.53 11.53 -10.42
CA ARG A 656 -9.80 12.09 -11.75
C ARG A 656 -9.10 13.43 -12.00
N HIS A 657 -8.91 14.24 -10.96
CA HIS A 657 -8.33 15.58 -11.03
C HIS A 657 -6.83 15.52 -11.32
N VAL A 658 -6.13 14.51 -10.81
CA VAL A 658 -4.71 14.24 -11.14
C VAL A 658 -4.58 13.50 -12.47
N LEU A 659 -5.46 12.51 -12.72
CA LEU A 659 -5.36 11.66 -13.90
C LEU A 659 -5.71 12.37 -15.22
N ALA A 660 -6.64 13.33 -15.23
CA ALA A 660 -7.02 14.03 -16.46
C ALA A 660 -5.85 14.85 -17.06
N PRO A 661 -5.11 15.69 -16.30
CA PRO A 661 -3.85 16.30 -16.75
C PRO A 661 -2.81 15.31 -17.26
N CYS A 662 -2.70 14.11 -16.67
CA CYS A 662 -1.72 13.10 -17.11
C CYS A 662 -2.10 12.41 -18.43
N LEU A 663 -3.40 12.30 -18.75
CA LEU A 663 -3.88 11.59 -19.94
C LEU A 663 -3.73 12.42 -21.23
N ILE A 664 -3.83 13.75 -21.18
CA ILE A 664 -3.80 14.58 -22.39
C ILE A 664 -2.41 14.57 -23.09
N PRO A 665 -1.27 14.63 -22.38
CA PRO A 665 0.04 14.41 -23.00
C PRO A 665 0.20 13.00 -23.60
N VAL A 666 -0.39 11.97 -23.01
CA VAL A 666 -0.40 10.62 -23.62
C VAL A 666 -1.23 10.62 -24.91
N MET A 667 -2.30 11.44 -24.99
CA MET A 667 -3.09 11.62 -26.22
C MET A 667 -2.37 12.41 -27.31
N GLN A 668 -1.55 13.41 -26.98
CA GLN A 668 -0.66 14.10 -27.94
C GLN A 668 0.21 13.06 -28.67
N HIS A 669 0.86 12.18 -27.91
CA HIS A 669 1.70 11.12 -28.48
C HIS A 669 0.96 10.02 -29.26
N TRP A 670 -0.38 10.00 -29.32
CA TRP A 670 -1.12 9.15 -30.28
C TRP A 670 -0.90 9.62 -31.73
N PHE A 671 -0.67 10.92 -31.95
CA PHE A 671 -0.63 11.53 -33.27
C PHE A 671 0.79 11.79 -33.78
N VAL A 672 1.82 11.46 -32.99
CA VAL A 672 3.25 11.67 -33.31
C VAL A 672 3.68 11.13 -34.68
N LEU A 673 3.07 10.06 -35.18
CA LEU A 673 3.37 9.51 -36.51
C LEU A 673 2.82 10.37 -37.67
N LEU A 674 1.80 11.20 -37.45
CA LEU A 674 1.24 12.08 -38.48
C LEU A 674 2.28 13.07 -39.01
N ARG A 675 3.27 13.47 -38.20
CA ARG A 675 4.37 14.38 -38.62
C ARG A 675 5.15 13.87 -39.84
N TYR A 676 5.19 12.56 -40.06
CA TYR A 676 5.84 11.92 -41.22
C TYR A 676 4.96 11.83 -42.48
N SER A 677 3.67 12.16 -42.40
CA SER A 677 2.71 12.02 -43.51
C SER A 677 2.03 13.36 -43.88
N ASN A 678 1.65 14.15 -42.88
CA ASN A 678 1.15 15.51 -43.05
C ASN A 678 1.51 16.36 -41.80
N PRO A 679 2.61 17.12 -41.84
CA PRO A 679 3.04 17.92 -40.69
C PRO A 679 2.05 19.01 -40.31
N ASN A 680 1.28 19.55 -41.27
CA ASN A 680 0.28 20.58 -40.99
C ASN A 680 -0.89 20.03 -40.17
N ILE A 681 -1.38 18.82 -40.50
CA ILE A 681 -2.42 18.16 -39.70
C ILE A 681 -1.89 17.82 -38.31
N TYR A 682 -0.67 17.30 -38.22
CA TYR A 682 0.00 17.05 -36.94
C TYR A 682 0.03 18.32 -36.07
N THR A 683 0.60 19.44 -36.55
CA THR A 683 0.64 20.71 -35.81
C THR A 683 -0.74 21.21 -35.40
N ILE A 684 -1.77 21.07 -36.24
CA ILE A 684 -3.15 21.48 -35.87
C ILE A 684 -3.71 20.60 -34.75
N VAL A 685 -3.46 19.29 -34.76
CA VAL A 685 -3.91 18.37 -33.71
C VAL A 685 -3.14 18.60 -32.41
N GLU A 686 -1.81 18.74 -32.46
CA GLU A 686 -1.00 19.01 -31.28
C GLU A 686 -1.39 20.34 -30.62
N MET A 687 -1.54 21.42 -31.38
CA MET A 687 -1.97 22.71 -30.81
C MET A 687 -3.38 22.67 -30.21
N ALA A 688 -4.28 21.85 -30.75
CA ALA A 688 -5.62 21.69 -30.18
C ALA A 688 -5.61 20.87 -28.87
N LEU A 689 -4.74 19.86 -28.78
CA LEU A 689 -4.52 19.08 -27.56
C LEU A 689 -3.74 19.87 -26.51
N GLU A 690 -2.81 20.73 -26.91
CA GLU A 690 -2.04 21.61 -26.03
C GLU A 690 -2.97 22.60 -25.30
N VAL A 691 -3.83 23.30 -26.03
CA VAL A 691 -4.84 24.20 -25.42
C VAL A 691 -5.78 23.43 -24.47
N TYR A 692 -6.09 22.16 -24.75
CA TYR A 692 -6.88 21.33 -23.85
C TYR A 692 -6.10 20.88 -22.61
N PHE A 693 -4.80 20.59 -22.75
CA PHE A 693 -3.89 20.28 -21.64
C PHE A 693 -3.74 21.49 -20.70
N GLU A 694 -3.36 22.66 -21.22
CA GLU A 694 -3.23 23.90 -20.45
C GLU A 694 -4.53 24.22 -19.71
N TRP A 695 -5.67 24.19 -20.41
CA TRP A 695 -6.98 24.44 -19.83
C TRP A 695 -7.30 23.48 -18.68
N THR A 696 -6.96 22.20 -18.82
CA THR A 696 -7.23 21.17 -17.80
C THR A 696 -6.32 21.34 -16.58
N VAL A 697 -5.03 21.60 -16.79
CA VAL A 697 -4.07 21.90 -15.70
C VAL A 697 -4.51 23.14 -14.91
N LEU A 698 -4.84 24.23 -15.60
CA LEU A 698 -5.22 25.49 -14.97
C LEU A 698 -6.60 25.42 -14.28
N SER A 699 -7.55 24.66 -14.83
CA SER A 699 -8.88 24.46 -14.23
C SER A 699 -8.83 23.60 -12.96
N GLU A 700 -7.93 22.61 -12.90
CA GLU A 700 -7.83 21.68 -11.78
C GLU A 700 -6.80 22.11 -10.71
N PHE A 701 -6.02 23.16 -10.95
CA PHE A 701 -4.85 23.53 -10.13
C PHE A 701 -5.17 23.73 -8.63
N GLU A 702 -6.34 24.25 -8.30
CA GLU A 702 -6.82 24.40 -6.91
C GLU A 702 -6.99 23.03 -6.23
N TYR A 703 -7.58 22.05 -6.92
CA TYR A 703 -7.71 20.67 -6.42
C TYR A 703 -6.35 19.98 -6.33
N LEU A 704 -5.44 20.19 -7.29
CA LEU A 704 -4.08 19.63 -7.23
C LEU A 704 -3.33 20.16 -6.01
N HIS A 705 -3.40 21.47 -5.75
CA HIS A 705 -2.77 22.13 -4.61
C HIS A 705 -3.34 21.66 -3.26
N ALA A 706 -4.64 21.36 -3.20
CA ALA A 706 -5.29 20.85 -2.00
C ALA A 706 -4.95 19.38 -1.67
N MET A 707 -4.38 18.60 -2.60
CA MET A 707 -4.06 17.17 -2.36
C MET A 707 -2.69 16.96 -1.73
N HIS A 708 -1.62 17.34 -2.42
CA HIS A 708 -0.24 17.20 -1.94
C HIS A 708 0.71 18.07 -2.77
N TRP A 709 1.69 18.74 -2.14
CA TRP A 709 2.56 19.74 -2.78
C TRP A 709 3.31 19.24 -4.02
N ALA A 710 3.60 17.95 -4.12
CA ALA A 710 4.27 17.37 -5.29
C ALA A 710 3.41 17.42 -6.57
N VAL A 711 2.08 17.46 -6.46
CA VAL A 711 1.14 17.46 -7.59
C VAL A 711 1.03 18.80 -8.32
N PRO A 712 0.74 19.96 -7.68
CA PRO A 712 0.76 21.25 -8.37
C PRO A 712 2.18 21.61 -8.83
N MET A 713 3.21 21.12 -8.13
CA MET A 713 4.60 21.23 -8.55
C MET A 713 4.83 20.50 -9.88
N ALA A 714 4.50 19.20 -9.97
CA ALA A 714 4.62 18.44 -11.22
C ALA A 714 3.80 19.06 -12.36
N ALA A 715 2.56 19.51 -12.08
CA ALA A 715 1.72 20.17 -13.08
C ALA A 715 2.31 21.50 -13.57
N SER A 716 2.85 22.33 -12.67
CA SER A 716 3.56 23.58 -13.02
C SER A 716 4.83 23.30 -13.82
N THR A 717 5.59 22.27 -13.44
CA THR A 717 6.82 21.83 -14.11
C THR A 717 6.52 21.31 -15.53
N MET A 718 5.43 20.58 -15.70
CA MET A 718 4.96 20.12 -17.02
C MET A 718 4.54 21.29 -17.91
N LEU A 719 3.68 22.18 -17.40
CA LEU A 719 3.23 23.38 -18.11
C LEU A 719 4.41 24.27 -18.53
N PHE A 720 5.39 24.45 -17.64
CA PHE A 720 6.62 25.17 -17.95
C PHE A 720 7.43 24.50 -19.07
N ALA A 721 7.59 23.17 -19.08
CA ALA A 721 8.27 22.47 -20.16
C ALA A 721 7.57 22.66 -21.52
N HIS A 722 6.23 22.64 -21.54
CA HIS A 722 5.45 22.89 -22.75
C HIS A 722 5.63 24.34 -23.25
N TRP A 723 5.69 25.32 -22.33
CA TRP A 723 6.05 26.70 -22.67
C TRP A 723 7.48 26.84 -23.22
N LEU A 724 8.44 26.02 -22.79
CA LEU A 724 9.78 25.98 -23.39
C LEU A 724 9.74 25.48 -24.85
N TYR A 725 8.94 24.46 -25.16
CA TYR A 725 8.74 23.98 -26.53
C TYR A 725 8.04 25.03 -27.42
N LEU A 726 6.97 25.66 -26.93
CA LEU A 726 6.26 26.72 -27.64
C LEU A 726 7.16 27.94 -27.89
N LEU A 727 8.03 28.29 -26.93
CA LEU A 727 9.03 29.34 -27.08
C LEU A 727 10.12 28.96 -28.08
N ALA A 728 10.61 27.72 -28.07
CA ALA A 728 11.58 27.22 -29.04
C ALA A 728 11.01 27.29 -30.48
N ALA A 729 9.80 26.78 -30.68
CA ALA A 729 9.10 26.84 -31.97
C ALA A 729 8.84 28.29 -32.41
N PHE A 730 8.46 29.19 -31.50
CA PHE A 730 8.31 30.62 -31.82
C PHE A 730 9.64 31.26 -32.24
N ILE A 731 10.74 30.95 -31.54
CA ILE A 731 12.10 31.40 -31.88
C ILE A 731 12.54 30.88 -33.26
N GLU A 732 12.22 29.62 -33.60
CA GLU A 732 12.46 29.05 -34.94
C GLU A 732 11.59 29.68 -36.04
N MET A 733 10.41 30.22 -35.71
CA MET A 733 9.57 30.99 -36.63
C MET A 733 10.10 32.41 -36.90
N VAL A 734 11.00 32.95 -36.06
CA VAL A 734 11.66 34.24 -36.29
C VAL A 734 12.69 34.09 -37.42
N LYS A 735 12.21 34.17 -38.66
CA LYS A 735 13.06 34.44 -39.81
C LYS A 735 13.71 35.82 -39.61
N PRO A 736 15.04 35.96 -39.72
CA PRO A 736 15.64 37.28 -39.82
C PRO A 736 15.08 38.00 -41.05
N PRO A 737 15.11 39.35 -41.11
CA PRO A 737 14.95 40.04 -42.37
C PRO A 737 16.08 39.58 -43.30
N VAL A 738 15.72 38.77 -44.29
CA VAL A 738 16.66 38.32 -45.31
C VAL A 738 16.86 39.48 -46.26
N ASP A 739 18.02 40.15 -46.16
CA ASP A 739 18.46 41.09 -47.19
C ASP A 739 18.61 40.31 -48.50
N GLU A 740 17.61 40.39 -49.37
CA GLU A 740 17.57 39.62 -50.63
C GLU A 740 18.81 39.91 -51.48
N GLU A 741 19.34 41.14 -51.42
CA GLU A 741 20.60 41.54 -52.05
C GLU A 741 21.81 40.76 -51.51
N VAL A 742 21.88 40.45 -50.20
CA VAL A 742 22.99 39.67 -49.62
C VAL A 742 22.92 38.22 -50.06
N VAL A 743 21.71 37.63 -50.09
CA VAL A 743 21.50 36.25 -50.59
C VAL A 743 21.75 36.15 -52.09
N GLU A 744 21.30 37.12 -52.87
CA GLU A 744 21.54 37.17 -54.32
C GLU A 744 23.03 37.39 -54.65
N ASN A 745 23.73 38.26 -53.92
CA ASN A 745 25.18 38.41 -54.06
C ASN A 745 25.95 37.14 -53.64
N ARG A 746 25.52 36.43 -52.59
CA ARG A 746 26.08 35.13 -52.19
C ARG A 746 25.83 34.06 -53.26
N ARG A 747 24.64 34.01 -53.87
CA ARG A 747 24.33 33.16 -55.03
C ARG A 747 25.21 33.47 -56.23
N ARG A 748 25.39 34.74 -56.58
CA ARG A 748 26.28 35.19 -57.67
C ARG A 748 27.72 34.73 -57.45
N LEU A 749 28.27 34.89 -56.24
CA LEU A 749 29.60 34.35 -55.91
C LEU A 749 29.67 32.83 -56.04
N SER A 750 28.66 32.09 -55.58
CA SER A 750 28.65 30.62 -55.69
C SER A 750 28.59 30.14 -57.15
N MET A 751 27.81 30.81 -57.99
CA MET A 751 27.74 30.52 -59.44
C MET A 751 29.04 30.89 -60.14
N GLN A 752 29.64 32.05 -59.85
CA GLN A 752 30.95 32.44 -60.38
C GLN A 752 32.03 31.41 -60.02
N LYS A 753 32.14 31.04 -58.74
CA LYS A 753 33.13 30.05 -58.28
C LYS A 753 32.91 28.66 -58.89
N THR A 754 31.66 28.27 -59.14
CA THR A 754 31.34 27.01 -59.85
C THR A 754 31.72 27.11 -61.33
N GLN A 755 31.52 28.27 -61.96
CA GLN A 755 31.92 28.52 -63.35
C GLN A 755 33.46 28.54 -63.51
N GLU A 756 34.18 29.13 -62.57
CA GLU A 756 35.66 29.08 -62.51
C GLU A 756 36.17 27.64 -62.40
N LEU A 757 35.65 26.84 -61.45
CA LEU A 757 36.03 25.44 -61.29
C LEU A 757 35.71 24.59 -62.54
N LEU A 758 34.60 24.86 -63.23
CA LEU A 758 34.27 24.20 -64.50
C LEU A 758 35.25 24.59 -65.61
N LEU A 759 35.62 25.88 -65.73
CA LEU A 759 36.60 26.35 -66.70
C LEU A 759 37.99 25.73 -66.44
N ASP A 760 38.47 25.73 -65.19
CA ASP A 760 39.74 25.10 -64.81
C ASP A 760 39.74 23.61 -65.14
N SER A 761 38.66 22.88 -64.81
CA SER A 761 38.52 21.46 -65.14
C SER A 761 38.55 21.18 -66.65
N SER A 762 37.99 22.09 -67.47
CA SER A 762 38.02 21.98 -68.93
C SER A 762 39.42 22.21 -69.52
N SER A 763 40.24 23.05 -68.87
CA SER A 763 41.62 23.29 -69.30
C SER A 763 42.50 22.04 -69.13
N LEU A 764 42.30 21.31 -68.03
CA LEU A 764 43.06 20.11 -67.66
C LEU A 764 42.82 18.90 -68.58
N HIS A 765 41.77 18.90 -69.41
CA HIS A 765 41.51 17.87 -70.42
C HIS A 765 42.12 18.19 -71.80
N SER A 766 42.81 19.31 -71.97
CA SER A 766 43.41 19.70 -73.25
C SER A 766 44.83 19.15 -73.51
N THR A 767 45.53 18.60 -72.49
CA THR A 767 46.96 18.26 -72.57
C THR A 767 47.31 16.90 -71.96
N GLU A 768 47.01 15.80 -72.65
CA GLU A 768 48.00 14.76 -73.03
C GLU A 768 47.37 13.61 -73.84
N HIS A 769 47.51 13.64 -75.17
CA HIS A 769 47.41 12.42 -75.99
C HIS A 769 48.75 11.68 -75.98
N ARG A 770 49.00 10.84 -74.96
CA ARG A 770 50.06 9.81 -74.99
C ARG A 770 49.47 8.43 -75.34
N PRO A 771 49.92 7.78 -76.43
CA PRO A 771 49.48 6.42 -76.75
C PRO A 771 50.41 5.38 -76.12
N PHE A 772 50.02 4.75 -75.01
CA PHE A 772 50.77 3.62 -74.43
C PHE A 772 49.89 2.60 -73.68
N GLY A 773 50.20 1.32 -73.89
CA GLY A 773 50.00 0.25 -72.90
C GLY A 773 48.57 -0.25 -72.69
N SER A 774 48.18 -1.32 -73.39
CA SER A 774 47.09 -2.18 -72.91
C SER A 774 47.56 -2.95 -71.67
N ILE A 775 47.04 -2.61 -70.50
CA ILE A 775 47.17 -3.41 -69.28
C ILE A 775 45.77 -3.90 -68.88
N HIS A 776 45.62 -5.22 -68.82
CA HIS A 776 44.41 -5.85 -68.29
C HIS A 776 44.38 -5.64 -66.77
N VAL A 777 43.32 -5.02 -66.25
CA VAL A 777 43.01 -4.96 -64.81
C VAL A 777 41.53 -5.30 -64.67
N ASP A 778 41.21 -6.20 -63.76
CA ASP A 778 39.87 -6.79 -63.67
C ASP A 778 38.82 -5.80 -63.16
N THR A 779 37.58 -6.02 -63.60
CA THR A 779 36.49 -5.03 -63.49
C THR A 779 35.49 -5.41 -62.41
N GLU A 780 35.72 -4.95 -61.18
CA GLU A 780 34.70 -4.97 -60.14
C GLU A 780 34.79 -3.73 -59.23
N GLN A 781 33.67 -3.39 -58.57
CA GLN A 781 33.50 -2.23 -57.68
C GLN A 781 33.80 -0.84 -58.29
N ASN A 782 32.91 -0.35 -59.16
CA ASN A 782 32.74 1.10 -59.35
C ASN A 782 31.30 1.45 -59.73
N ASN A 783 30.42 1.62 -58.73
CA ASN A 783 29.01 1.98 -58.93
C ASN A 783 28.35 2.48 -57.62
N PHE A 784 28.70 3.68 -57.11
CA PHE A 784 27.85 4.38 -56.11
C PHE A 784 28.09 5.91 -55.96
N LEU A 785 28.30 6.64 -57.05
CA LEU A 785 28.35 8.12 -57.03
C LEU A 785 27.44 8.77 -58.09
N SER A 786 26.13 8.55 -57.98
CA SER A 786 25.13 9.44 -58.60
C SER A 786 23.74 9.27 -57.96
N MET A 787 23.34 10.26 -57.14
CA MET A 787 21.99 10.86 -57.14
C MET A 787 21.82 11.82 -55.94
N ARG A 788 22.00 13.12 -56.18
CA ARG A 788 21.30 14.16 -55.40
C ARG A 788 21.13 15.42 -56.24
N SER A 789 20.07 15.43 -57.06
CA SER A 789 19.65 16.61 -57.82
C SER A 789 18.13 16.75 -57.79
N LEU A 790 17.69 17.91 -57.28
CA LEU A 790 16.47 18.65 -57.59
C LEU A 790 15.20 17.87 -57.99
N ARG A 791 14.15 18.01 -57.17
CA ARG A 791 12.77 18.13 -57.65
C ARG A 791 12.12 19.37 -57.04
N LEU A 792 11.68 20.28 -57.91
CA LEU A 792 10.72 21.35 -57.61
C LEU A 792 9.85 21.52 -58.85
N ASN A 793 8.54 21.32 -58.68
CA ASN A 793 7.44 21.60 -59.63
C ASN A 793 7.51 20.82 -60.97
N ASP A 794 6.40 20.38 -61.58
CA ASP A 794 5.20 21.18 -61.83
C ASP A 794 3.86 20.40 -61.89
N ILE A 795 2.79 21.13 -62.19
CA ILE A 795 1.37 20.74 -62.10
C ILE A 795 0.85 19.99 -63.35
N SER A 796 -0.07 19.02 -63.19
CA SER A 796 -1.18 18.77 -64.14
C SER A 796 -2.23 17.77 -63.61
N GLU A 797 -3.40 17.77 -64.25
CA GLU A 797 -4.62 17.03 -63.87
C GLU A 797 -4.58 15.56 -64.35
N GLY A 798 -5.26 14.65 -63.64
CA GLY A 798 -5.39 13.25 -64.05
C GLY A 798 -6.52 12.53 -63.31
N GLY A 799 -7.56 12.09 -64.04
CA GLY A 799 -8.82 11.59 -63.47
C GLY A 799 -8.80 10.15 -62.94
N TYR A 800 -9.90 9.79 -62.26
CA TYR A 800 -10.21 8.43 -61.80
C TYR A 800 -10.31 7.42 -62.95
N SER A 801 -9.70 6.24 -62.77
CA SER A 801 -10.28 4.97 -63.24
C SER A 801 -9.82 3.81 -62.35
N SER A 802 -10.68 2.80 -62.22
CA SER A 802 -10.62 1.70 -61.25
C SER A 802 -9.87 0.44 -61.76
N GLU A 803 -9.74 -0.51 -60.81
CA GLU A 803 -9.88 -1.97 -60.99
C GLU A 803 -8.66 -2.92 -61.11
N SER A 804 -8.62 -3.82 -60.10
CA SER A 804 -8.36 -5.28 -60.16
C SER A 804 -7.00 -5.86 -60.61
N SER A 805 -6.23 -6.34 -59.63
CA SER A 805 -5.79 -7.75 -59.47
C SER A 805 -5.06 -7.87 -58.12
N THR A 806 -5.50 -8.60 -57.09
CA THR A 806 -5.70 -10.06 -56.96
C THR A 806 -4.53 -10.92 -57.42
N ASP A 807 -3.67 -11.31 -56.47
CA ASP A 807 -3.00 -12.62 -56.48
C ASP A 807 -2.93 -13.17 -55.04
N SER A 808 -2.68 -14.48 -54.87
CA SER A 808 -3.11 -15.19 -53.65
C SER A 808 -2.29 -16.46 -53.29
N PHE A 809 -2.61 -17.04 -52.12
CA PHE A 809 -1.99 -18.24 -51.49
C PHE A 809 -0.58 -18.03 -50.90
N CYS A 810 -0.13 -18.75 -49.87
CA CYS A 810 -0.80 -19.79 -49.05
C CYS A 810 -0.30 -19.74 -47.59
N PHE A 811 -1.04 -20.35 -46.66
CA PHE A 811 -0.56 -20.68 -45.30
C PHE A 811 -1.02 -22.09 -44.93
N GLU A 812 -0.09 -22.95 -44.51
CA GLU A 812 -0.38 -24.34 -44.17
C GLU A 812 -0.86 -24.53 -42.72
N LYS A 813 -1.56 -25.65 -42.49
CA LYS A 813 -2.01 -26.13 -41.18
C LYS A 813 -1.60 -27.60 -41.03
N PRO A 814 -0.96 -27.99 -39.92
CA PRO A 814 -0.97 -29.37 -39.47
C PRO A 814 -2.23 -29.68 -38.66
N SER A 815 -2.81 -30.84 -38.94
CA SER A 815 -3.71 -31.60 -38.07
C SER A 815 -2.91 -32.84 -37.59
N SER A 816 -3.31 -33.78 -36.71
CA SER A 816 -4.49 -33.99 -35.84
C SER A 816 -4.33 -35.31 -35.06
N LYS A 817 -4.84 -35.39 -33.81
CA LYS A 817 -5.46 -36.60 -33.19
C LYS A 817 -4.55 -37.85 -32.93
N PRO A 818 -5.03 -38.94 -32.26
CA PRO A 818 -5.94 -39.02 -31.10
C PRO A 818 -5.66 -40.14 -30.04
N SER A 819 -6.32 -40.02 -28.86
CA SER A 819 -7.03 -41.09 -28.10
C SER A 819 -6.31 -42.22 -27.31
N SER A 820 -7.12 -42.86 -26.44
CA SER A 820 -6.88 -43.98 -25.49
C SER A 820 -5.98 -43.66 -24.28
N SER A 821 -6.31 -43.90 -23.00
CA SER A 821 -7.28 -44.73 -22.22
C SER A 821 -6.67 -46.00 -21.60
N GLY A 822 -6.49 -46.00 -20.28
CA GLY A 822 -6.09 -47.18 -19.50
C GLY A 822 -5.68 -46.83 -18.07
N ASP A 823 -6.35 -47.44 -17.10
CA ASP A 823 -6.09 -47.49 -15.65
C ASP A 823 -6.88 -48.73 -15.15
N PRO A 824 -6.52 -49.48 -14.08
CA PRO A 824 -5.61 -49.11 -12.99
C PRO A 824 -4.66 -50.23 -12.50
N THR A 825 -4.19 -50.08 -11.25
CA THR A 825 -3.81 -51.08 -10.22
C THR A 825 -2.38 -51.65 -10.09
N GLU A 826 -1.99 -51.71 -8.81
CA GLU A 826 -0.97 -52.52 -8.12
C GLU A 826 0.52 -52.06 -8.08
N ASP A 827 1.13 -52.41 -6.95
CA ASP A 827 2.35 -51.90 -6.27
C ASP A 827 2.76 -52.98 -5.22
N PRO A 828 4.00 -53.08 -4.68
CA PRO A 828 5.31 -52.53 -5.07
C PRO A 828 6.32 -53.64 -5.48
N THR A 829 7.59 -53.30 -5.80
CA THR A 829 8.84 -53.82 -5.17
C THR A 829 10.13 -53.65 -6.01
N GLU A 830 11.26 -53.59 -5.27
CA GLU A 830 12.66 -53.90 -5.64
C GLU A 830 13.44 -53.09 -6.71
N ASP A 831 14.44 -52.36 -6.19
CA ASP A 831 15.68 -51.84 -6.79
C ASP A 831 16.82 -52.90 -6.64
N PRO A 832 18.01 -52.84 -7.29
CA PRO A 832 18.50 -52.01 -8.42
C PRO A 832 18.98 -52.83 -9.64
N THR A 833 19.30 -52.19 -10.78
CA THR A 833 20.66 -52.24 -11.41
C THR A 833 20.85 -51.48 -12.73
N ASP A 834 21.95 -50.70 -12.76
CA ASP A 834 22.92 -50.52 -13.86
C ASP A 834 22.59 -49.66 -15.11
N ARG A 835 23.68 -49.09 -15.68
CA ARG A 835 23.83 -48.20 -16.85
C ARG A 835 23.34 -46.74 -16.66
N GLY A 836 24.13 -45.71 -16.99
CA GLY A 836 25.52 -45.66 -17.44
C GLY A 836 25.78 -44.51 -18.42
N GLY A 837 26.84 -43.72 -18.22
CA GLY A 837 27.19 -42.62 -19.13
C GLY A 837 28.22 -41.64 -18.55
N ASP A 838 29.50 -41.88 -18.81
CA ASP A 838 30.59 -40.96 -18.47
C ASP A 838 30.65 -39.76 -19.44
N VAL A 839 30.81 -38.55 -18.89
CA VAL A 839 31.58 -37.47 -19.56
C VAL A 839 32.34 -36.68 -18.49
N CYS A 840 33.67 -36.86 -18.45
CA CYS A 840 34.56 -35.96 -17.70
C CYS A 840 34.86 -34.70 -18.53
N ILE A 841 35.02 -33.55 -17.87
CA ILE A 841 35.55 -32.33 -18.49
C ILE A 841 37.01 -32.13 -18.05
N ASP A 842 37.86 -31.78 -19.01
CA ASP A 842 39.32 -31.74 -18.91
C ASP A 842 39.85 -30.44 -18.26
N PHE A 843 41.08 -30.47 -17.75
CA PHE A 843 41.73 -29.35 -17.04
C PHE A 843 43.26 -29.31 -17.33
N ARG A 844 43.67 -28.45 -18.27
CA ARG A 844 45.04 -27.92 -18.48
C ARG A 844 44.93 -26.58 -19.24
N GLN A 845 45.54 -25.45 -18.88
CA GLN A 845 46.89 -25.10 -18.36
C GLN A 845 47.84 -24.63 -19.49
N MET A 846 48.76 -23.72 -19.15
CA MET A 846 49.83 -23.08 -19.95
C MET A 846 49.45 -21.76 -20.67
N ASP A 847 50.31 -20.73 -20.75
CA ASP A 847 51.39 -20.32 -19.82
C ASP A 847 51.87 -18.85 -20.02
N LEU A 848 52.48 -18.31 -18.96
CA LEU A 848 53.60 -17.34 -18.86
C LEU A 848 53.91 -16.26 -19.95
N VAL A 849 54.02 -15.02 -19.45
CA VAL A 849 55.14 -14.04 -19.65
C VAL A 849 55.30 -13.29 -20.99
N ASP A 850 55.36 -11.95 -20.90
CA ASP A 850 56.56 -11.19 -21.35
C ASP A 850 56.80 -9.91 -20.50
N LEU A 851 58.00 -9.33 -20.58
CA LEU A 851 58.50 -8.19 -19.80
C LEU A 851 59.25 -7.17 -20.69
N GLY A 852 58.71 -5.95 -20.83
CA GLY A 852 59.30 -4.89 -21.65
C GLY A 852 59.49 -3.57 -20.90
N LYS A 853 60.71 -3.01 -20.93
CA LYS A 853 61.04 -1.64 -20.47
C LYS A 853 61.14 -0.68 -21.67
N LEU A 854 60.95 0.61 -21.44
CA LEU A 854 62.04 1.61 -21.56
C LEU A 854 61.61 3.01 -21.03
N GLU A 855 62.55 3.95 -21.05
CA GLU A 855 62.52 5.26 -20.38
C GLU A 855 62.40 6.43 -21.39
N GLU A 856 62.60 7.67 -20.91
CA GLU A 856 62.72 8.94 -21.67
C GLU A 856 61.41 9.58 -22.22
N SER A 857 61.25 10.92 -22.27
CA SER A 857 61.94 12.01 -21.53
C SER A 857 61.15 13.35 -21.58
N GLU A 858 61.63 14.30 -20.79
CA GLU A 858 61.34 15.74 -20.62
C GLU A 858 60.58 16.53 -21.72
N GLY A 859 59.83 17.56 -21.29
CA GLY A 859 59.07 18.46 -22.18
C GLY A 859 58.43 19.68 -21.50
N ASP A 860 59.21 20.46 -20.74
CA ASP A 860 58.75 21.71 -20.10
C ASP A 860 58.28 22.79 -21.11
N LEU A 861 57.22 23.53 -20.78
CA LEU A 861 57.39 24.92 -20.28
C LEU A 861 56.12 25.55 -19.69
N SER A 862 56.32 26.38 -18.66
CA SER A 862 55.37 27.34 -18.06
C SER A 862 55.26 28.63 -18.91
N PHE A 863 54.44 29.67 -18.65
CA PHE A 863 53.72 30.20 -17.47
C PHE A 863 52.31 30.72 -17.93
N VAL A 864 51.55 31.71 -17.39
CA VAL A 864 51.77 32.82 -16.44
C VAL A 864 50.45 33.41 -15.89
N ILE A 865 50.39 33.77 -14.58
CA ILE A 865 49.58 34.85 -13.91
C ILE A 865 48.03 34.86 -14.12
N THR A 866 47.12 35.18 -13.15
CA THR A 866 47.17 35.79 -11.81
C THR A 866 46.21 35.08 -10.84
N GLY A 867 46.34 35.32 -9.52
CA GLY A 867 45.28 35.04 -8.53
C GLY A 867 44.97 36.25 -7.63
N MET A 868 43.92 36.17 -6.81
CA MET A 868 43.66 37.08 -5.68
C MET A 868 43.10 36.31 -4.46
N GLN A 869 43.37 36.81 -3.26
CA GLN A 869 43.05 36.15 -1.98
C GLN A 869 41.84 36.78 -1.27
N ALA A 870 41.00 35.95 -0.65
CA ALA A 870 40.24 36.21 0.58
C ALA A 870 39.52 34.91 0.98
N LYS A 871 39.26 34.58 2.26
CA LYS A 871 39.74 35.09 3.55
C LYS A 871 39.56 33.94 4.55
N GLY A 872 40.54 33.65 5.40
CA GLY A 872 40.36 32.68 6.49
C GLY A 872 39.97 33.38 7.79
N GLU A 873 38.88 32.95 8.43
CA GLU A 873 38.52 33.36 9.80
C GLU A 873 38.66 32.16 10.75
N SER A 874 39.30 32.38 11.90
CA SER A 874 39.59 31.33 12.88
C SER A 874 38.54 31.28 13.97
N VAL A 875 37.82 30.15 14.05
CA VAL A 875 36.91 29.87 15.16
C VAL A 875 37.73 29.57 16.42
N LYS A 876 37.48 30.33 17.49
CA LYS A 876 38.06 30.06 18.82
C LYS A 876 37.20 29.00 19.54
N PRO A 877 37.79 27.98 20.19
CA PRO A 877 37.05 27.15 21.11
C PRO A 877 36.66 27.96 22.35
N VAL A 878 35.39 27.91 22.75
CA VAL A 878 34.93 28.43 24.03
C VAL A 878 35.25 27.39 25.11
N VAL A 879 35.99 27.81 26.13
CA VAL A 879 36.20 27.00 27.35
C VAL A 879 35.06 27.30 28.31
N ASP A 880 34.26 26.29 28.64
CA ASP A 880 33.37 26.33 29.80
C ASP A 880 33.78 25.28 30.84
N LYS A 881 33.44 25.52 32.11
CA LYS A 881 34.05 24.85 33.27
C LYS A 881 33.07 23.97 34.05
N GLY A 882 33.10 22.70 33.69
CA GLY A 882 33.25 21.63 34.67
C GLY A 882 31.99 21.02 35.29
N LYS A 883 32.04 19.68 35.36
CA LYS A 883 31.87 18.94 36.62
C LYS A 883 32.76 17.69 36.55
N GLN A 884 33.48 17.41 37.62
CA GLN A 884 34.08 16.08 37.83
C GLN A 884 32.99 15.13 38.32
N LEU A 885 33.07 13.87 37.90
CA LEU A 885 32.81 12.71 38.74
C LEU A 885 33.64 11.53 38.19
N ASP A 886 34.16 10.68 39.08
CA ASP A 886 35.06 9.58 38.73
C ASP A 886 34.30 8.34 38.23
N GLY A 887 34.95 7.52 37.38
CA GLY A 887 34.33 6.30 36.83
C GLY A 887 35.23 5.53 35.86
N SER A 888 36.37 5.03 36.31
CA SER A 888 37.36 4.37 35.44
C SER A 888 37.05 2.91 35.10
N ARG A 889 37.09 2.58 33.80
CA ARG A 889 37.64 1.33 33.21
C ARG A 889 37.76 1.45 31.69
N SER A 890 38.62 0.63 31.06
CA SER A 890 39.18 0.92 29.74
C SER A 890 39.94 -0.29 29.15
N PHE A 891 40.13 -0.29 27.82
CA PHE A 891 40.91 -1.24 27.00
C PHE A 891 40.25 -2.63 26.87
N ASP A 892 39.77 -3.05 25.68
CA ASP A 892 40.44 -3.41 24.40
C ASP A 892 40.69 -4.94 24.35
N VAL A 893 40.69 -5.64 23.20
CA VAL A 893 40.77 -5.22 21.78
C VAL A 893 39.55 -5.72 21.01
#